data_AF-A0AAV4BRK4-F1
#
_entry.id   AF-A0AAV4BRK4-F1
#
_cell.length_a   1.000
_cell.length_b   1.000
_cell.length_c   1.000
_cell.angle_alpha   90.00
_cell.angle_beta   90.00
_cell.angle_gamma   90.00
#
_symmetry.space_group_name_H-M   'P 1'
#
loop_
_entity.id
_entity.type
_entity.pdbx_description
1 polymer ?
#
loop_
_entity_poly.entity_id
_entity_poly.type
_entity_poly.pdbx_seq_one_letter_code
_entity_poly.pdbx_strand_id
1 'polypeptide(L)'
;MCFQVPVAQAVFTGVQLELINRIGDDSLHGFTPVETIEKGFGGIGKINTNVRNELGGIGEVTNIDDIRHIGDINYEIDHMNSVLETSLAAEQAMQLGDLRDIANLKDITKDFKSIGKLGKSSAKRRRFSHPENFFPGVTGMTEVPTFNLTINVEATCPLPFGPYFRSIDGTCAHPKNLGAATKPMARLLPPVYEDGIQLPRMFSVSGRPLPSPRVVSRMVHPDVDRASQFTIMLMQWGQIMDHDMVSTPLPIEDTRDTHVCCGPNKSLPLGSEDPECFPILYHGDHKFIGQCMEFVRSMPIEDTFGDIVFPRENMNAVTAFVDASVVYGNSDEMLKKLRDKKGQGIYFELINGRPKDNGLDDCIRRPGRHDICYLAGDERVNEHPGLTAIHTLFMRKHNLIAHRMRTLVPWMPDEMVFQKTRAIVVAITQKIMYNDWLPIILGRETVTRAGIYSPPNTRSYFDESFDPSIFQAFSTAVFRFGHTLIPKELFLGGKNHTRLRDLFFKPYLLFENFDEVCINLVTGYSDKDRSQQYDSFITEEVTDHLFETQEGPMQGFDLVALNLQRGRDHAIPPYNDYRELCGLHRITRFDDPVLGIAGPVLARVYDHPDDIELFSGGVSEQSALGGLVGETFNCLIARQMRSLKFGDRYFFTHDRGNQGFSDAQLQEIHKYTLSHFMCETTAMAEIQVDAFRKPGYDNPMVSCDFLRRNSLRVEPFAYVMG
;
A
#
# COMPACT_ATOMS: atom_id res chain seq x y z
N MET A 1 0.17 -0.54 -1.66
CA MET A 1 0.31 0.67 -2.51
C MET A 1 -0.06 0.27 -3.89
N CYS A 2 -1.02 0.96 -4.48
CA CYS A 2 -1.50 0.59 -5.80
C CYS A 2 -1.54 1.87 -6.61
N PHE A 3 -0.89 1.85 -7.77
CA PHE A 3 -1.16 2.89 -8.76
C PHE A 3 -2.62 2.76 -9.18
N GLN A 4 -3.35 3.87 -9.20
CA GLN A 4 -4.42 3.97 -10.18
C GLN A 4 -3.75 3.84 -11.55
N VAL A 5 -4.22 2.88 -12.35
CA VAL A 5 -3.62 2.52 -13.64
C VAL A 5 -3.41 3.73 -14.58
N PRO A 6 -4.26 4.80 -14.57
CA PRO A 6 -4.10 5.96 -15.46
C PRO A 6 -2.73 6.64 -15.53
N VAL A 7 -1.86 6.66 -14.51
CA VAL A 7 -0.52 7.30 -14.68
C VAL A 7 0.41 6.46 -15.57
N ALA A 8 0.24 5.13 -15.62
CA ALA A 8 0.89 4.29 -16.63
C ALA A 8 0.12 4.33 -17.96
N GLN A 9 -1.22 4.28 -17.92
CA GLN A 9 -2.11 4.33 -19.09
C GLN A 9 -2.05 5.64 -19.88
N ALA A 10 -1.73 6.76 -19.21
CA ALA A 10 -1.40 8.05 -19.80
C ALA A 10 -0.32 7.88 -20.87
N VAL A 11 0.82 7.33 -20.45
CA VAL A 11 1.97 7.05 -21.31
C VAL A 11 1.60 6.03 -22.40
N PHE A 12 0.96 4.92 -22.02
CA PHE A 12 0.54 3.89 -22.98
C PHE A 12 -0.37 4.41 -24.11
N THR A 13 -1.28 5.35 -23.83
CA THR A 13 -2.25 5.85 -24.82
C THR A 13 -1.75 7.06 -25.61
N GLY A 14 -0.90 7.91 -25.04
CA GLY A 14 -0.28 9.03 -25.76
C GLY A 14 0.68 8.57 -26.86
N VAL A 15 1.59 7.64 -26.53
CA VAL A 15 2.69 7.24 -27.44
C VAL A 15 2.20 6.47 -28.68
N GLN A 16 1.14 5.66 -28.57
CA GLN A 16 0.58 4.95 -29.74
C GLN A 16 0.08 5.89 -30.83
N LEU A 17 -0.54 7.02 -30.47
CA LEU A 17 -1.07 7.98 -31.44
C LEU A 17 0.05 8.74 -32.16
N GLU A 18 1.15 9.06 -31.47
CA GLU A 18 2.25 9.79 -32.11
C GLU A 18 3.07 8.92 -33.07
N LEU A 19 3.21 7.60 -32.80
CA LEU A 19 3.84 6.68 -33.74
C LEU A 19 3.00 6.48 -35.01
N ILE A 20 1.67 6.41 -34.88
CA ILE A 20 0.76 6.26 -36.03
C ILE A 20 0.76 7.52 -36.90
N ASN A 21 0.76 8.72 -36.28
CA ASN A 21 0.79 9.99 -37.01
C ASN A 21 2.15 10.30 -37.67
N ARG A 22 3.26 9.66 -37.27
CA ARG A 22 4.60 9.85 -37.85
C ARG A 22 4.97 8.86 -38.98
N ILE A 23 4.08 7.93 -39.33
CA ILE A 23 4.26 6.97 -40.45
C ILE A 23 3.37 7.32 -41.66
N GLY A 24 2.64 8.44 -41.59
CA GLY A 24 1.49 8.74 -42.46
C GLY A 24 1.54 10.01 -43.31
N ASP A 25 2.69 10.66 -43.54
CA ASP A 25 2.78 11.77 -44.50
C ASP A 25 4.13 11.82 -45.24
N ASP A 26 4.15 11.30 -46.47
CA ASP A 26 5.34 11.27 -47.34
C ASP A 26 4.93 11.48 -48.81
N SER A 27 4.42 12.67 -49.17
CA SER A 27 4.38 13.10 -50.57
C SER A 27 4.23 14.62 -50.84
N LEU A 28 5.27 15.15 -51.50
CA LEU A 28 5.24 16.16 -52.59
C LEU A 28 5.09 17.68 -52.31
N HIS A 29 6.02 18.44 -52.92
CA HIS A 29 5.99 19.86 -53.30
C HIS A 29 5.87 20.92 -52.16
N GLY A 30 6.85 21.79 -51.88
CA GLY A 30 8.16 22.02 -52.51
C GLY A 30 8.23 23.28 -53.39
N PHE A 31 8.36 24.46 -52.76
CA PHE A 31 8.84 25.70 -53.40
C PHE A 31 9.53 26.65 -52.40
N THR A 32 10.65 27.21 -52.84
CA THR A 32 11.37 28.41 -52.33
C THR A 32 11.96 29.09 -53.59
N PRO A 33 12.51 30.33 -53.60
CA PRO A 33 13.00 31.14 -52.47
C PRO A 33 12.73 32.67 -52.58
N VAL A 34 13.52 33.50 -51.85
CA VAL A 34 13.99 34.88 -52.16
C VAL A 34 13.37 36.09 -51.40
N GLU A 35 14.25 36.75 -50.63
CA GLU A 35 14.42 38.19 -50.26
C GLU A 35 13.37 39.04 -49.47
N THR A 36 13.82 39.45 -48.27
CA THR A 36 14.21 40.84 -47.88
C THR A 36 13.32 42.06 -48.18
N ILE A 37 13.02 42.86 -47.14
CA ILE A 37 13.02 44.36 -47.04
C ILE A 37 12.38 44.77 -45.69
N GLU A 38 13.16 45.20 -44.69
CA GLU A 38 13.39 46.58 -44.21
C GLU A 38 12.27 47.31 -43.43
N LYS A 39 12.66 47.89 -42.27
CA LYS A 39 12.13 49.13 -41.60
C LYS A 39 10.65 49.11 -41.12
N GLY A 40 10.25 49.87 -40.11
CA GLY A 40 10.97 50.81 -39.22
C GLY A 40 10.03 51.91 -38.67
N PHE A 41 10.46 52.62 -37.62
CA PHE A 41 9.68 53.63 -36.85
C PHE A 41 8.51 53.02 -36.01
N GLY A 42 8.11 53.51 -34.83
CA GLY A 42 8.51 54.72 -34.07
C GLY A 42 7.46 55.85 -34.19
N GLY A 43 7.03 56.57 -33.15
CA GLY A 43 7.35 56.56 -31.71
C GLY A 43 6.64 57.76 -31.01
N ILE A 44 7.22 58.33 -29.94
CA ILE A 44 6.81 59.58 -29.22
C ILE A 44 5.57 59.41 -28.29
N GLY A 45 5.49 59.97 -27.07
CA GLY A 45 6.39 60.83 -26.25
C GLY A 45 6.01 60.77 -24.74
N LYS A 46 6.89 61.07 -23.76
CA LYS A 46 7.15 62.40 -23.11
C LYS A 46 5.87 63.08 -22.56
N ILE A 47 5.75 63.65 -21.34
CA ILE A 47 6.64 64.49 -20.49
C ILE A 47 6.24 64.26 -18.99
N ASN A 48 7.10 63.83 -18.05
CA ASN A 48 8.00 64.57 -17.12
C ASN A 48 7.37 65.58 -16.11
N THR A 49 7.55 65.35 -14.79
CA THR A 49 7.53 66.38 -13.72
C THR A 49 8.36 65.91 -12.50
N ASN A 50 8.79 66.80 -11.60
CA ASN A 50 9.93 66.57 -10.68
C ASN A 50 9.83 67.41 -9.36
N VAL A 51 10.80 67.25 -8.42
CA VAL A 51 11.09 68.04 -7.18
C VAL A 51 10.26 67.68 -5.92
N ARG A 52 10.72 66.92 -4.90
CA ARG A 52 11.88 67.00 -3.95
C ARG A 52 11.56 67.65 -2.58
N ASN A 53 11.81 66.89 -1.50
CA ASN A 53 12.27 67.22 -0.13
C ASN A 53 12.32 65.88 0.68
N GLU A 54 13.24 65.49 1.58
CA GLU A 54 14.43 66.05 2.27
C GLU A 54 14.26 66.61 3.71
N LEU A 55 15.35 66.49 4.48
CA LEU A 55 15.55 66.72 5.94
C LEU A 55 14.85 65.71 6.89
N GLY A 56 15.54 65.08 7.85
CA GLY A 56 16.99 65.02 8.12
C GLY A 56 17.33 64.36 9.46
N GLY A 57 18.53 63.77 9.60
CA GLY A 57 19.03 63.18 10.85
C GLY A 57 20.25 62.28 10.62
N ILE A 58 21.44 62.74 11.04
CA ILE A 58 22.74 62.07 10.81
C ILE A 58 23.39 61.75 12.16
N GLY A 59 24.04 60.58 12.24
CA GLY A 59 25.02 60.24 13.28
C GLY A 59 26.19 59.50 12.64
N GLU A 60 27.33 60.17 12.52
CA GLU A 60 28.52 59.62 11.86
C GLU A 60 29.33 58.72 12.80
N VAL A 61 29.99 57.70 12.23
CA VAL A 61 31.20 57.11 12.81
C VAL A 61 32.29 57.18 11.75
N THR A 62 33.34 57.94 12.03
CA THR A 62 34.51 58.08 11.16
C THR A 62 35.63 57.13 11.60
N ASN A 63 36.12 56.29 10.69
CA ASN A 63 37.32 56.64 9.93
C ASN A 63 37.54 55.65 8.77
N ILE A 64 38.30 56.05 7.75
CA ILE A 64 38.76 55.20 6.65
C ILE A 64 40.28 55.26 6.58
N ASP A 65 40.90 54.08 6.61
CA ASP A 65 42.15 53.69 5.94
C ASP A 65 42.16 52.13 6.05
N ASP A 66 42.44 51.32 5.03
CA ASP A 66 43.18 51.61 3.80
C ASP A 66 42.42 51.19 2.52
N ILE A 67 42.84 51.73 1.37
CA ILE A 67 42.13 51.65 0.08
C ILE A 67 42.62 50.45 -0.75
N ARG A 68 41.68 49.65 -1.31
CA ARG A 68 41.69 49.23 -2.75
C ARG A 68 40.47 48.42 -3.18
N HIS A 69 39.49 49.11 -3.76
CA HIS A 69 38.53 48.57 -4.71
C HIS A 69 38.25 49.59 -5.81
N ILE A 70 38.81 49.36 -6.99
CA ILE A 70 38.17 49.67 -8.28
C ILE A 70 38.41 48.41 -9.10
N GLY A 71 37.33 47.72 -9.47
CA GLY A 71 37.43 46.55 -10.35
C GLY A 71 37.40 46.96 -11.81
N ASP A 72 37.89 46.09 -12.67
CA ASP A 72 37.13 45.70 -13.85
C ASP A 72 37.49 44.27 -14.26
N ILE A 73 36.44 43.45 -14.39
CA ILE A 73 36.15 42.48 -15.45
C ILE A 73 37.30 41.54 -15.94
N ASN A 74 36.98 40.24 -15.99
CA ASN A 74 37.77 39.09 -16.51
C ASN A 74 38.74 38.36 -15.54
N TYR A 75 38.22 37.57 -14.59
CA TYR A 75 38.83 36.25 -14.28
C TYR A 75 37.91 35.19 -13.62
N GLU A 76 36.57 35.29 -13.72
CA GLU A 76 35.64 34.27 -13.17
C GLU A 76 35.43 33.06 -14.12
N ILE A 77 36.51 32.41 -14.55
CA ILE A 77 36.44 31.16 -15.34
C ILE A 77 37.29 30.04 -14.71
N ASP A 78 38.44 30.35 -14.10
CA ASP A 78 39.36 29.31 -13.61
C ASP A 78 39.07 28.76 -12.20
N HIS A 79 38.17 29.36 -11.41
CA HIS A 79 37.88 28.86 -10.06
C HIS A 79 36.78 27.78 -9.99
N MET A 80 35.97 27.60 -11.04
CA MET A 80 35.04 26.47 -11.14
C MET A 80 35.69 25.17 -11.64
N ASN A 81 36.90 25.24 -12.21
CA ASN A 81 37.60 24.07 -12.76
C ASN A 81 38.36 23.22 -11.73
N SER A 82 38.41 23.63 -10.45
CA SER A 82 39.13 22.87 -9.39
C SER A 82 38.27 21.89 -8.58
N VAL A 83 36.94 21.90 -8.78
CA VAL A 83 35.99 20.97 -8.12
C VAL A 83 35.66 19.78 -9.05
N LEU A 84 36.24 19.72 -10.25
CA LEU A 84 35.88 18.79 -11.32
C LEU A 84 36.99 17.76 -11.69
N GLU A 85 38.00 17.58 -10.83
CA GLU A 85 39.06 16.55 -11.00
C GLU A 85 39.22 15.58 -9.80
N THR A 86 38.16 15.32 -9.02
CA THR A 86 38.20 14.32 -7.92
C THR A 86 37.39 13.04 -8.17
N SER A 87 36.88 12.84 -9.39
CA SER A 87 36.01 11.71 -9.76
C SER A 87 36.65 10.68 -10.71
N LEU A 88 37.96 10.73 -10.96
CA LEU A 88 38.65 9.87 -11.94
C LEU A 88 39.81 9.03 -11.36
N ALA A 89 39.64 8.48 -10.16
CA ALA A 89 40.66 7.62 -9.50
C ALA A 89 40.09 6.34 -8.84
N ALA A 90 38.81 6.02 -9.04
CA ALA A 90 38.16 4.87 -8.40
C ALA A 90 38.11 3.58 -9.25
N GLU A 91 38.45 3.65 -10.55
CA GLU A 91 38.26 2.55 -11.51
C GLU A 91 39.52 1.72 -11.80
N GLN A 92 40.65 2.01 -11.11
CA GLN A 92 41.92 1.27 -11.24
C GLN A 92 42.37 0.59 -9.93
N ALA A 93 41.44 0.27 -9.03
CA ALA A 93 41.70 -0.47 -7.79
C ALA A 93 41.16 -1.92 -7.80
N MET A 94 40.68 -2.44 -8.94
CA MET A 94 40.01 -3.74 -9.01
C MET A 94 40.56 -4.69 -10.10
N GLN A 95 41.87 -4.64 -10.37
CA GLN A 95 42.51 -5.65 -11.23
C GLN A 95 44.00 -5.86 -10.93
N LEU A 96 44.30 -6.68 -9.91
CA LEU A 96 45.48 -7.53 -9.71
C LEU A 96 45.37 -8.14 -8.31
N GLY A 97 45.59 -9.44 -8.15
CA GLY A 97 45.40 -10.10 -6.86
C GLY A 97 46.52 -11.06 -6.50
N ASP A 98 46.64 -11.35 -5.20
CA ASP A 98 47.02 -12.67 -4.71
C ASP A 98 46.22 -12.96 -3.43
N LEU A 99 45.85 -14.23 -3.22
CA LEU A 99 45.08 -14.69 -2.07
C LEU A 99 45.87 -15.78 -1.36
N ARG A 100 46.74 -15.39 -0.42
CA ARG A 100 47.52 -16.30 0.41
C ARG A 100 47.56 -15.85 1.86
N ASP A 101 47.30 -16.83 2.74
CA ASP A 101 47.77 -16.94 4.12
C ASP A 101 47.63 -15.72 5.05
N ILE A 102 46.48 -15.64 5.75
CA ILE A 102 46.50 -15.63 7.23
C ILE A 102 45.46 -16.66 7.73
N ALA A 103 45.94 -17.87 8.00
CA ALA A 103 45.23 -18.85 8.81
C ALA A 103 45.79 -18.79 10.26
N ASN A 104 45.50 -17.72 11.00
CA ASN A 104 45.85 -17.61 12.42
C ASN A 104 44.98 -16.56 13.15
N LEU A 105 43.81 -16.99 13.64
CA LEU A 105 43.06 -16.33 14.72
C LEU A 105 42.08 -17.33 15.36
N LYS A 106 42.62 -18.41 15.93
CA LYS A 106 41.95 -19.22 16.95
C LYS A 106 42.40 -18.74 18.33
N ASP A 107 41.69 -19.20 19.37
CA ASP A 107 41.93 -18.91 20.78
C ASP A 107 41.73 -17.45 21.22
N ILE A 108 40.47 -17.06 21.43
CA ILE A 108 40.01 -16.60 22.76
C ILE A 108 38.68 -17.32 23.05
N THR A 109 38.73 -18.41 23.84
CA THR A 109 37.52 -19.02 24.43
C THR A 109 37.87 -19.87 25.66
N LYS A 110 38.02 -19.22 26.82
CA LYS A 110 38.04 -19.87 28.14
C LYS A 110 37.73 -18.86 29.23
N ASP A 111 37.01 -19.34 30.25
CA ASP A 111 36.62 -18.67 31.49
C ASP A 111 35.76 -17.40 31.32
N PHE A 112 34.64 -17.22 32.03
CA PHE A 112 34.29 -17.73 33.35
C PHE A 112 33.05 -18.66 33.39
N LYS A 113 33.09 -19.65 34.30
CA LYS A 113 31.92 -20.45 34.74
C LYS A 113 31.84 -20.59 36.27
N SER A 114 31.39 -19.53 36.94
CA SER A 114 30.80 -19.54 38.30
C SER A 114 30.21 -18.14 38.51
N ILE A 115 28.93 -17.93 38.85
CA ILE A 115 28.14 -18.30 40.05
C ILE A 115 26.67 -18.56 39.60
N GLY A 116 25.78 -19.28 40.29
CA GLY A 116 25.92 -20.00 41.57
C GLY A 116 24.62 -20.06 42.41
N LYS A 117 23.51 -20.58 41.83
CA LYS A 117 22.30 -21.15 42.48
C LYS A 117 21.76 -20.56 43.79
N LEU A 118 20.51 -20.07 43.77
CA LEU A 118 19.46 -20.14 44.83
C LEU A 118 18.12 -19.70 44.19
N GLY A 119 16.92 -20.22 44.50
CA GLY A 119 16.48 -21.35 45.32
C GLY A 119 15.09 -21.86 44.84
N LYS A 120 14.50 -22.88 45.49
CA LYS A 120 13.20 -23.49 45.09
C LYS A 120 12.12 -23.39 46.18
N SER A 121 10.86 -23.63 45.75
CA SER A 121 9.64 -23.81 46.57
C SER A 121 8.98 -22.51 47.06
N SER A 122 7.67 -22.45 47.38
CA SER A 122 6.63 -23.50 47.42
C SER A 122 5.24 -22.93 47.02
N ALA A 123 4.28 -23.81 46.69
CA ALA A 123 2.97 -23.40 46.15
C ALA A 123 1.86 -23.27 47.22
N LYS A 124 0.94 -22.31 47.04
CA LYS A 124 -0.37 -22.26 47.72
C LYS A 124 -1.46 -21.78 46.76
N ARG A 125 -2.57 -22.51 46.66
CA ARG A 125 -3.80 -22.08 45.96
C ARG A 125 -4.53 -21.00 46.78
N ARG A 126 -4.96 -19.91 46.14
CA ARG A 126 -6.14 -19.12 46.52
C ARG A 126 -6.94 -18.74 45.27
N ARG A 127 -8.21 -18.38 45.46
CA ARG A 127 -9.19 -18.11 44.38
C ARG A 127 -9.09 -16.67 43.85
N PHE A 128 -9.71 -16.45 42.70
CA PHE A 128 -9.84 -15.19 41.98
C PHE A 128 -10.24 -13.98 42.85
N SER A 129 -9.57 -12.87 42.56
CA SER A 129 -10.10 -11.51 42.51
C SER A 129 -9.28 -10.78 41.44
N HIS A 130 -9.89 -10.00 40.54
CA HIS A 130 -9.13 -9.18 39.60
C HIS A 130 -8.33 -8.10 40.36
N PRO A 131 -7.09 -7.84 39.91
CA PRO A 131 -6.60 -6.47 39.82
C PRO A 131 -6.12 -6.15 38.39
N GLU A 132 -6.17 -4.87 38.06
CA GLU A 132 -5.67 -4.31 36.80
C GLU A 132 -4.15 -4.03 36.89
N ASN A 133 -3.59 -3.48 35.81
CA ASN A 133 -2.27 -2.82 35.77
C ASN A 133 -1.03 -3.70 36.04
N PHE A 134 -0.62 -4.47 35.03
CA PHE A 134 0.80 -4.81 34.81
C PHE A 134 1.19 -4.75 33.32
N PHE A 135 0.99 -3.58 32.71
CA PHE A 135 1.89 -3.08 31.67
C PHE A 135 2.83 -2.07 32.31
N PRO A 136 4.16 -2.16 32.12
CA PRO A 136 5.04 -1.04 32.44
C PRO A 136 4.75 0.10 31.47
N GLY A 137 4.15 1.20 31.95
CA GLY A 137 4.06 2.46 31.20
C GLY A 137 2.78 2.74 30.40
N VAL A 138 1.61 2.16 30.72
CA VAL A 138 0.32 2.58 30.13
C VAL A 138 -0.58 3.27 31.17
N THR A 139 -0.15 4.45 31.62
CA THR A 139 -0.94 5.38 32.44
C THR A 139 -0.71 6.80 31.89
N GLY A 140 -1.58 7.23 30.98
CA GLY A 140 -1.35 8.45 30.18
C GLY A 140 -1.98 8.47 28.79
N MET A 141 -2.69 7.41 28.39
CA MET A 141 -3.64 7.50 27.27
C MET A 141 -4.88 8.26 27.71
N THR A 142 -4.77 9.59 27.76
CA THR A 142 -5.88 10.44 27.30
C THR A 142 -6.24 10.03 25.88
N GLU A 143 -7.46 10.36 25.44
CA GLU A 143 -7.82 10.29 24.03
C GLU A 143 -6.71 10.95 23.20
N VAL A 144 -6.11 10.22 22.26
CA VAL A 144 -5.26 10.85 21.25
C VAL A 144 -6.19 11.77 20.47
N PRO A 145 -5.98 13.10 20.45
CA PRO A 145 -6.79 13.96 19.63
C PRO A 145 -6.46 13.61 18.17
N THR A 146 -7.31 12.79 17.56
CA THR A 146 -7.33 12.67 16.11
C THR A 146 -7.60 14.08 15.60
N PHE A 147 -6.66 14.64 14.84
CA PHE A 147 -6.76 15.99 14.29
C PHE A 147 -7.82 16.01 13.18
N ASN A 148 -9.07 15.87 13.60
CA ASN A 148 -10.22 15.81 12.73
C ASN A 148 -10.49 17.22 12.24
N LEU A 149 -9.99 17.51 11.04
CA LEU A 149 -10.60 18.48 10.15
C LEU A 149 -12.03 18.01 9.88
N THR A 150 -12.95 18.40 10.77
CA THR A 150 -14.38 18.11 10.66
C THR A 150 -14.99 18.96 9.55
N ILE A 151 -14.76 18.52 8.30
CA ILE A 151 -15.66 18.82 7.20
C ILE A 151 -17.06 18.39 7.69
N ASN A 152 -17.99 19.34 7.74
CA ASN A 152 -19.21 19.20 8.53
C ASN A 152 -20.26 18.37 7.76
N VAL A 153 -20.01 17.07 7.64
CA VAL A 153 -20.90 16.11 6.95
C VAL A 153 -22.09 15.80 7.85
N GLU A 154 -23.08 16.70 7.89
CA GLU A 154 -24.32 16.62 8.71
C GLU A 154 -25.30 15.50 8.28
N ALA A 155 -24.82 14.46 7.62
CA ALA A 155 -25.59 13.26 7.25
C ALA A 155 -25.80 12.35 8.48
N THR A 156 -26.57 12.81 9.47
CA THR A 156 -26.89 12.03 10.67
C THR A 156 -27.70 10.78 10.32
N CYS A 157 -27.05 9.61 10.34
CA CYS A 157 -27.73 8.34 10.14
C CYS A 157 -28.76 8.10 11.26
N PRO A 158 -30.01 7.71 10.94
CA PRO A 158 -31.10 7.70 11.91
C PRO A 158 -30.87 6.64 13.00
N LEU A 159 -30.44 7.07 14.19
CA LEU A 159 -30.33 6.21 15.36
C LEU A 159 -31.73 5.92 15.96
N PRO A 160 -32.00 4.70 16.48
CA PRO A 160 -31.15 3.50 16.45
C PRO A 160 -31.33 2.62 15.18
N PHE A 161 -31.96 3.14 14.12
CA PHE A 161 -32.52 2.37 12.99
C PHE A 161 -31.86 2.63 11.62
N GLY A 162 -30.54 2.80 11.56
CA GLY A 162 -29.80 2.77 10.29
C GLY A 162 -30.03 1.46 9.52
N PRO A 163 -29.83 1.42 8.18
CA PRO A 163 -30.37 0.39 7.28
C PRO A 163 -30.05 -1.07 7.67
N TYR A 164 -30.96 -2.00 7.33
CA TYR A 164 -30.81 -3.43 7.64
C TYR A 164 -29.53 -4.01 7.03
N PHE A 165 -29.13 -3.58 5.82
CA PHE A 165 -27.88 -3.99 5.16
C PHE A 165 -26.88 -2.83 5.13
N ARG A 166 -25.56 -3.14 5.02
CA ARG A 166 -24.55 -2.11 4.72
C ARG A 166 -24.87 -1.53 3.34
N SER A 167 -24.70 -0.23 3.15
CA SER A 167 -24.66 0.37 1.80
C SER A 167 -23.46 -0.15 1.01
N ILE A 168 -23.28 0.30 -0.23
CA ILE A 168 -22.12 -0.06 -1.06
C ILE A 168 -20.94 0.88 -0.84
N ASP A 169 -21.20 2.13 -0.45
CA ASP A 169 -20.22 3.18 -0.14
C ASP A 169 -19.76 3.19 1.34
N GLY A 170 -20.27 2.30 2.19
CA GLY A 170 -19.99 2.27 3.62
C GLY A 170 -20.72 3.32 4.48
N THR A 171 -21.55 4.20 3.89
CA THR A 171 -22.39 5.14 4.66
C THR A 171 -23.30 4.42 5.67
N CYS A 172 -23.53 5.10 6.79
CA CYS A 172 -24.23 4.57 7.96
C CYS A 172 -23.70 3.22 8.51
N ALA A 173 -22.48 2.79 8.19
CA ALA A 173 -21.76 1.79 8.98
C ALA A 173 -21.24 2.37 10.31
N HIS A 174 -20.88 3.67 10.30
CA HIS A 174 -20.68 4.49 11.50
C HIS A 174 -21.73 5.62 11.54
N PRO A 175 -22.28 6.03 12.70
CA PRO A 175 -23.29 7.09 12.79
C PRO A 175 -22.87 8.45 12.20
N LYS A 176 -21.55 8.72 12.15
CA LYS A 176 -20.94 9.94 11.59
C LYS A 176 -20.41 9.77 10.16
N ASN A 177 -20.69 8.63 9.50
CA ASN A 177 -20.13 8.22 8.20
C ASN A 177 -18.59 8.14 8.11
N LEU A 178 -17.92 8.05 9.26
CA LEU A 178 -16.50 7.71 9.34
C LEU A 178 -16.27 6.32 8.72
N GLY A 179 -15.17 6.15 7.99
CA GLY A 179 -14.88 4.94 7.22
C GLY A 179 -15.71 4.72 5.95
N ALA A 180 -16.64 5.60 5.56
CA ALA A 180 -17.28 5.55 4.25
C ALA A 180 -16.28 5.92 3.12
N ALA A 181 -16.60 5.56 1.88
CA ALA A 181 -15.84 5.91 0.69
C ALA A 181 -15.83 7.44 0.43
N THR A 182 -14.78 7.90 -0.25
CA THR A 182 -14.46 9.32 -0.52
C THR A 182 -14.53 10.19 0.74
N LYS A 183 -13.87 9.74 1.80
CA LYS A 183 -13.75 10.46 3.09
C LYS A 183 -12.28 10.66 3.49
N PRO A 184 -11.98 11.63 4.37
CA PRO A 184 -10.64 11.82 4.91
C PRO A 184 -10.05 10.55 5.51
N MET A 185 -8.75 10.32 5.30
CA MET A 185 -7.98 9.43 6.16
C MET A 185 -7.71 10.11 7.51
N ALA A 186 -7.68 9.32 8.57
CA ALA A 186 -7.41 9.83 9.92
C ALA A 186 -5.89 9.95 10.17
N ARG A 187 -5.49 10.87 11.06
CA ARG A 187 -4.09 11.01 11.48
C ARG A 187 -3.89 10.59 12.95
N LEU A 188 -2.82 9.81 13.18
CA LEU A 188 -2.32 9.43 14.50
C LEU A 188 -1.29 10.43 15.05
N LEU A 189 -0.66 11.21 14.16
CA LEU A 189 0.31 12.27 14.42
C LEU A 189 0.08 13.38 13.38
N PRO A 190 0.35 14.66 13.69
CA PRO A 190 0.24 15.76 12.73
C PRO A 190 1.08 15.54 11.44
N PRO A 191 0.73 16.17 10.31
CA PRO A 191 1.55 16.16 9.10
C PRO A 191 2.92 16.82 9.33
N VAL A 192 3.96 16.25 8.73
CA VAL A 192 5.29 16.88 8.58
C VAL A 192 5.51 17.24 7.11
N TYR A 193 4.98 18.41 6.72
CA TYR A 193 5.34 19.12 5.48
C TYR A 193 6.52 20.08 5.76
N GLU A 194 7.33 20.37 4.74
CA GLU A 194 8.51 21.24 4.83
C GLU A 194 8.15 22.70 5.14
N ASP A 195 7.02 23.17 4.60
CA ASP A 195 6.41 24.47 4.89
C ASP A 195 5.35 24.40 6.01
N GLY A 196 5.10 23.21 6.57
CA GLY A 196 4.00 22.93 7.49
C GLY A 196 2.60 22.95 6.86
N ILE A 197 2.47 23.11 5.54
CA ILE A 197 1.20 23.30 4.83
C ILE A 197 1.00 22.22 3.75
N GLN A 198 1.91 22.08 2.79
CA GLN A 198 1.75 21.14 1.67
C GLN A 198 3.02 20.73 0.92
N LEU A 199 4.17 21.39 1.11
CA LEU A 199 5.41 21.05 0.40
C LEU A 199 6.02 19.76 0.99
N PRO A 200 6.17 18.67 0.22
CA PRO A 200 6.70 17.40 0.73
C PRO A 200 8.04 17.55 1.44
N ARG A 201 8.30 16.76 2.49
CA ARG A 201 9.57 16.83 3.24
C ARG A 201 10.76 16.54 2.32
N MET A 202 11.68 17.49 2.22
CA MET A 202 12.88 17.46 1.38
C MET A 202 14.18 17.49 2.18
N PHE A 203 14.19 18.02 3.40
CA PHE A 203 15.39 18.17 4.21
C PHE A 203 15.46 17.18 5.40
N SER A 204 16.70 16.88 5.79
CA SER A 204 17.11 16.18 7.00
C SER A 204 17.09 17.13 8.20
N VAL A 205 17.01 16.59 9.42
CA VAL A 205 17.27 17.34 10.65
C VAL A 205 18.70 17.94 10.70
N SER A 206 19.60 17.53 9.81
CA SER A 206 20.92 18.14 9.59
C SER A 206 20.89 19.46 8.79
N GLY A 207 19.75 19.79 8.16
CA GLY A 207 19.61 20.89 7.21
C GLY A 207 20.10 20.57 5.79
N ARG A 208 20.53 19.33 5.50
CA ARG A 208 20.89 18.87 4.15
C ARG A 208 19.70 18.21 3.45
N PRO A 209 19.69 18.08 2.11
CA PRO A 209 18.67 17.32 1.39
C PRO A 209 18.63 15.85 1.84
N LEU A 210 17.43 15.28 1.91
CA LEU A 210 17.22 13.85 2.14
C LEU A 210 17.77 13.01 0.98
N PRO A 211 18.16 11.74 1.23
CA PRO A 211 18.49 10.81 0.16
C PRO A 211 17.34 10.67 -0.84
N SER A 212 17.66 10.48 -2.12
CA SER A 212 16.65 10.10 -3.12
C SER A 212 15.98 8.78 -2.72
N PRO A 213 14.65 8.65 -2.86
CA PRO A 213 13.93 7.40 -2.63
C PRO A 213 14.54 6.18 -3.35
N ARG A 214 15.10 6.39 -4.55
CA ARG A 214 15.79 5.34 -5.33
C ARG A 214 17.13 4.91 -4.70
N VAL A 215 17.84 5.84 -4.05
CA VAL A 215 19.06 5.52 -3.29
C VAL A 215 18.70 4.73 -2.03
N VAL A 216 17.65 5.12 -1.31
CA VAL A 216 17.16 4.35 -0.15
C VAL A 216 16.77 2.93 -0.57
N SER A 217 15.96 2.79 -1.63
CA SER A 217 15.56 1.50 -2.21
C SER A 217 16.75 0.59 -2.47
N ARG A 218 17.69 1.01 -3.33
CA ARG A 218 18.84 0.19 -3.73
C ARG A 218 19.79 -0.18 -2.59
N MET A 219 19.92 0.69 -1.58
CA MET A 219 20.89 0.51 -0.50
C MET A 219 20.30 -0.29 0.67
N VAL A 220 19.09 0.05 1.11
CA VAL A 220 18.43 -0.51 2.31
C VAL A 220 17.58 -1.74 1.97
N HIS A 221 17.04 -1.79 0.76
CA HIS A 221 16.11 -2.81 0.28
C HIS A 221 16.62 -3.61 -0.95
N PRO A 222 17.87 -4.10 -0.96
CA PRO A 222 18.39 -4.89 -2.08
C PRO A 222 17.70 -6.25 -2.18
N ASP A 223 17.79 -6.87 -3.35
CA ASP A 223 17.20 -8.19 -3.59
C ASP A 223 18.03 -9.33 -2.97
N VAL A 224 17.47 -9.99 -1.96
CA VAL A 224 18.02 -11.19 -1.31
C VAL A 224 16.89 -12.22 -1.14
N ASP A 225 17.00 -13.36 -1.81
CA ASP A 225 15.98 -14.42 -1.80
C ASP A 225 15.96 -15.20 -0.47
N ARG A 226 14.81 -15.19 0.22
CA ARG A 226 14.56 -15.77 1.55
C ARG A 226 13.13 -16.29 1.68
N ALA A 227 12.85 -17.47 1.15
CA ALA A 227 11.54 -18.11 1.24
C ALA A 227 11.08 -18.32 2.71
N SER A 228 9.97 -17.69 3.10
CA SER A 228 9.38 -17.74 4.45
C SER A 228 8.67 -19.06 4.76
N GLN A 229 8.24 -19.31 6.00
CA GLN A 229 7.48 -20.53 6.34
C GLN A 229 6.01 -20.50 5.86
N PHE A 230 5.61 -19.45 5.13
CA PHE A 230 4.26 -19.20 4.67
C PHE A 230 4.13 -19.38 3.15
N THR A 231 2.91 -19.62 2.70
CA THR A 231 2.57 -19.72 1.28
C THR A 231 2.49 -18.31 0.67
N ILE A 232 2.45 -18.22 -0.66
CA ILE A 232 2.27 -16.94 -1.36
C ILE A 232 0.89 -16.32 -1.00
N MET A 233 -0.09 -17.16 -0.64
CA MET A 233 -1.42 -16.77 -0.16
C MET A 233 -1.39 -15.86 1.09
N LEU A 234 -0.36 -15.93 1.96
CA LEU A 234 -0.26 -14.98 3.08
C LEU A 234 -0.06 -13.53 2.56
N MET A 235 0.81 -13.36 1.56
CA MET A 235 1.04 -12.09 0.88
C MET A 235 -0.20 -11.68 0.08
N GLN A 236 -0.73 -12.59 -0.72
CA GLN A 236 -1.87 -12.31 -1.61
C GLN A 236 -3.14 -11.92 -0.84
N TRP A 237 -3.37 -12.52 0.33
CA TRP A 237 -4.45 -12.12 1.23
C TRP A 237 -4.19 -10.77 1.90
N GLY A 238 -2.93 -10.41 2.16
CA GLY A 238 -2.56 -9.05 2.54
C GLY A 238 -2.92 -8.03 1.45
N GLN A 239 -2.57 -8.30 0.19
CA GLN A 239 -2.88 -7.42 -0.95
C GLN A 239 -4.38 -7.23 -1.14
N ILE A 240 -5.18 -8.30 -1.23
CA ILE A 240 -6.64 -8.16 -1.44
C ILE A 240 -7.33 -7.43 -0.28
N MET A 241 -6.78 -7.49 0.95
CA MET A 241 -7.28 -6.73 2.10
C MET A 241 -6.77 -5.27 2.12
N ASP A 242 -5.57 -4.96 1.60
CA ASP A 242 -5.14 -3.57 1.30
C ASP A 242 -6.13 -2.96 0.32
N HIS A 243 -6.49 -3.68 -0.75
CA HIS A 243 -7.43 -3.19 -1.75
C HIS A 243 -8.87 -3.04 -1.21
N ASP A 244 -9.30 -3.91 -0.27
CA ASP A 244 -10.63 -3.87 0.34
C ASP A 244 -10.87 -2.62 1.20
N MET A 245 -9.80 -2.15 1.85
CA MET A 245 -9.81 -1.07 2.84
C MET A 245 -9.20 0.25 2.33
N VAL A 246 -8.34 0.21 1.30
CA VAL A 246 -7.46 1.33 0.90
C VAL A 246 -7.45 1.54 -0.61
N SER A 247 -7.68 2.79 -1.01
CA SER A 247 -7.27 3.35 -2.30
C SER A 247 -7.07 4.85 -2.14
N THR A 248 -5.90 5.38 -2.52
CA THR A 248 -5.66 6.83 -2.52
C THR A 248 -5.61 7.29 -3.98
N PRO A 249 -6.55 8.15 -4.42
CA PRO A 249 -6.64 8.50 -5.83
C PRO A 249 -5.58 9.53 -6.24
N LEU A 250 -5.38 9.66 -7.55
CA LEU A 250 -4.47 10.61 -8.19
C LEU A 250 -5.28 11.63 -9.02
N PRO A 251 -4.80 12.88 -9.18
CA PRO A 251 -5.46 13.85 -10.05
C PRO A 251 -5.32 13.37 -11.50
N ILE A 252 -6.44 12.92 -12.06
CA ILE A 252 -6.59 12.41 -13.42
C ILE A 252 -7.93 12.97 -13.90
N GLU A 253 -7.92 13.94 -14.80
CA GLU A 253 -9.15 14.40 -15.42
C GLU A 253 -9.70 13.35 -16.42
N ASP A 254 -11.00 13.42 -16.74
CA ASP A 254 -11.58 12.70 -17.90
C ASP A 254 -10.98 13.22 -19.24
N THR A 255 -10.34 14.39 -19.21
CA THR A 255 -9.50 14.98 -20.25
C THR A 255 -8.08 14.40 -20.21
N ARG A 256 -7.49 14.13 -21.39
CA ARG A 256 -6.20 13.41 -21.53
C ARG A 256 -4.95 14.23 -21.16
N ASP A 257 -5.11 15.33 -20.44
CA ASP A 257 -4.02 16.18 -19.97
C ASP A 257 -3.45 15.59 -18.69
N THR A 258 -2.68 14.51 -18.88
CA THR A 258 -2.08 13.72 -17.81
C THR A 258 -0.82 14.41 -17.30
N HIS A 259 -0.68 14.61 -15.99
CA HIS A 259 0.53 15.20 -15.39
C HIS A 259 1.78 14.39 -15.78
N VAL A 260 2.65 14.98 -16.61
CA VAL A 260 3.95 14.43 -17.03
C VAL A 260 5.04 15.16 -16.27
N CYS A 261 5.72 14.46 -15.37
CA CYS A 261 6.62 15.04 -14.38
C CYS A 261 8.10 14.79 -14.68
N CYS A 262 8.43 13.99 -15.71
CA CYS A 262 9.78 13.87 -16.25
C CYS A 262 9.88 14.48 -17.66
N GLY A 263 11.08 14.97 -18.01
CA GLY A 263 11.37 15.35 -19.39
C GLY A 263 11.43 14.12 -20.32
N PRO A 264 11.33 14.31 -21.65
CA PRO A 264 11.43 13.22 -22.64
C PRO A 264 12.64 12.31 -22.40
N ASN A 265 12.48 11.01 -22.66
CA ASN A 265 13.46 9.97 -22.34
C ASN A 265 13.85 9.90 -20.84
N LYS A 266 12.90 10.15 -19.94
CA LYS A 266 13.10 10.20 -18.47
C LYS A 266 14.18 11.20 -18.06
N SER A 267 14.31 12.31 -18.78
CA SER A 267 15.23 13.40 -18.40
C SER A 267 14.71 14.19 -17.20
N LEU A 268 15.58 14.99 -16.57
CA LEU A 268 15.18 15.87 -15.46
C LEU A 268 14.05 16.81 -15.91
N PRO A 269 13.07 17.15 -15.03
CA PRO A 269 11.96 18.02 -15.39
C PRO A 269 12.43 19.37 -15.93
N LEU A 270 11.97 19.72 -17.13
CA LEU A 270 12.33 20.95 -17.83
C LEU A 270 11.48 22.15 -17.34
N GLY A 271 11.66 22.52 -16.07
CA GLY A 271 11.03 23.71 -15.49
C GLY A 271 9.50 23.66 -15.41
N SER A 272 8.93 22.46 -15.27
CA SER A 272 7.48 22.26 -15.09
C SER A 272 7.01 22.86 -13.76
N GLU A 273 6.24 23.94 -13.82
CA GLU A 273 5.65 24.62 -12.64
C GLU A 273 4.42 23.89 -12.05
N ASP A 274 4.20 22.62 -12.43
CA ASP A 274 3.06 21.80 -12.02
C ASP A 274 3.15 21.43 -10.52
N PRO A 275 2.21 21.90 -9.67
CA PRO A 275 2.25 21.65 -8.22
C PRO A 275 1.91 20.20 -7.83
N GLU A 276 1.34 19.41 -8.76
CA GLU A 276 1.02 18.01 -8.57
C GLU A 276 2.16 17.08 -9.04
N CYS A 277 3.23 17.63 -9.63
CA CYS A 277 4.41 16.86 -9.98
C CYS A 277 5.44 16.80 -8.84
N PHE A 278 5.82 15.58 -8.44
CA PHE A 278 6.86 15.35 -7.43
C PHE A 278 7.77 14.16 -7.83
N PRO A 279 8.48 14.25 -8.97
CA PRO A 279 9.21 13.14 -9.58
C PRO A 279 10.37 12.62 -8.71
N ILE A 280 10.69 11.33 -8.87
CA ILE A 280 11.81 10.69 -8.17
C ILE A 280 13.07 10.83 -9.01
N LEU A 281 14.01 11.66 -8.56
CA LEU A 281 15.27 11.92 -9.25
C LEU A 281 16.37 10.91 -8.86
N TYR A 282 17.22 10.53 -9.82
CA TYR A 282 18.36 9.64 -9.64
C TYR A 282 19.48 9.92 -10.64
N HIS A 283 20.72 9.54 -10.31
CA HIS A 283 21.88 9.74 -11.17
C HIS A 283 22.73 8.46 -11.24
N GLY A 284 23.29 8.15 -12.41
CA GLY A 284 24.21 7.01 -12.58
C GLY A 284 23.58 5.61 -12.39
N ASP A 285 22.26 5.48 -12.51
CA ASP A 285 21.58 4.20 -12.34
C ASP A 285 21.53 3.40 -13.66
N HIS A 286 22.29 2.31 -13.75
CA HIS A 286 22.31 1.44 -14.92
C HIS A 286 21.08 0.50 -15.02
N LYS A 287 20.16 0.52 -14.05
CA LYS A 287 18.89 -0.22 -14.12
C LYS A 287 17.74 0.60 -14.73
N PHE A 288 17.89 1.91 -14.90
CA PHE A 288 16.87 2.80 -15.47
C PHE A 288 17.43 3.74 -16.55
N ILE A 289 16.64 4.02 -17.59
CA ILE A 289 17.00 5.10 -18.53
C ILE A 289 16.82 6.48 -17.88
N GLY A 290 17.61 7.46 -18.30
CA GLY A 290 17.45 8.85 -17.86
C GLY A 290 17.89 9.11 -16.41
N GLN A 291 17.20 10.03 -15.73
CA GLN A 291 17.50 10.54 -14.39
C GLN A 291 16.24 10.85 -13.55
N CYS A 292 15.06 10.48 -14.04
CA CYS A 292 13.77 10.86 -13.47
C CYS A 292 12.77 9.70 -13.58
N MET A 293 12.00 9.44 -12.53
CA MET A 293 10.91 8.47 -12.52
C MET A 293 9.60 9.18 -12.18
N GLU A 294 8.59 8.95 -13.01
CA GLU A 294 7.29 9.62 -12.95
C GLU A 294 6.60 9.43 -11.60
N PHE A 295 6.13 10.54 -11.03
CA PHE A 295 5.37 10.55 -9.79
C PHE A 295 4.49 11.80 -9.71
N VAL A 296 3.18 11.56 -9.80
CA VAL A 296 2.13 12.54 -9.54
C VAL A 296 1.70 12.42 -8.08
N ARG A 297 1.47 13.55 -7.40
CA ARG A 297 0.95 13.64 -6.03
C ARG A 297 -0.44 13.02 -5.92
N SER A 298 -0.84 12.64 -4.70
CA SER A 298 -2.18 12.09 -4.45
C SER A 298 -3.19 13.21 -4.22
N MET A 299 -4.42 13.01 -4.68
CA MET A 299 -5.44 14.08 -4.64
C MET A 299 -5.59 14.64 -3.21
N PRO A 300 -5.67 15.98 -3.08
CA PRO A 300 -6.00 16.61 -1.81
C PRO A 300 -7.44 16.27 -1.41
N ILE A 301 -7.83 16.70 -0.21
CA ILE A 301 -9.23 16.81 0.18
C ILE A 301 -9.70 18.23 -0.12
N GLU A 302 -10.81 18.34 -0.81
CA GLU A 302 -11.54 19.58 -1.04
C GLU A 302 -12.66 19.75 -0.02
N ASP A 303 -13.02 21.01 0.26
CA ASP A 303 -14.16 21.35 1.11
C ASP A 303 -15.49 21.41 0.31
N THR A 304 -16.55 21.95 0.90
CA THR A 304 -17.86 22.04 0.24
C THR A 304 -17.94 23.05 -0.92
N PHE A 305 -16.90 23.84 -1.16
CA PHE A 305 -16.80 24.81 -2.25
C PHE A 305 -15.82 24.37 -3.35
N GLY A 306 -15.03 23.32 -3.11
CA GLY A 306 -13.95 22.86 -3.99
C GLY A 306 -12.57 23.41 -3.62
N ASP A 307 -12.44 24.09 -2.49
CA ASP A 307 -11.15 24.64 -2.03
C ASP A 307 -10.33 23.56 -1.29
N ILE A 308 -9.02 23.50 -1.55
CA ILE A 308 -8.10 22.54 -0.90
C ILE A 308 -8.03 22.80 0.60
N VAL A 309 -8.28 21.76 1.39
CA VAL A 309 -8.16 21.79 2.85
C VAL A 309 -6.68 21.72 3.26
N PHE A 310 -6.24 22.67 4.10
CA PHE A 310 -4.87 22.76 4.60
C PHE A 310 -4.75 22.56 6.13
N PRO A 311 -3.65 21.95 6.64
CA PRO A 311 -2.55 21.32 5.88
C PRO A 311 -3.05 20.18 5.00
N ARG A 312 -2.35 19.91 3.89
CA ARG A 312 -2.89 19.06 2.81
C ARG A 312 -3.15 17.64 3.29
N GLU A 313 -4.42 17.23 3.22
CA GLU A 313 -4.85 15.86 3.55
C GLU A 313 -5.25 15.07 2.30
N ASN A 314 -5.36 13.74 2.44
CA ASN A 314 -5.75 12.85 1.35
C ASN A 314 -6.96 11.98 1.73
N MET A 315 -7.86 11.74 0.77
CA MET A 315 -9.04 10.88 0.97
C MET A 315 -8.76 9.40 0.70
N ASN A 316 -9.57 8.52 1.29
CA ASN A 316 -9.71 7.13 0.88
C ASN A 316 -10.87 7.02 -0.13
N ALA A 317 -10.61 6.52 -1.34
CA ALA A 317 -11.61 6.40 -2.40
C ALA A 317 -12.52 5.17 -2.26
N VAL A 318 -12.16 4.22 -1.39
CA VAL A 318 -12.95 3.02 -1.04
C VAL A 318 -13.42 3.10 0.42
N THR A 319 -14.34 2.22 0.84
CA THR A 319 -14.70 2.11 2.26
C THR A 319 -13.49 1.64 3.08
N ALA A 320 -13.39 2.07 4.33
CA ALA A 320 -12.33 1.62 5.23
C ALA A 320 -12.55 0.18 5.75
N PHE A 321 -13.78 -0.34 5.61
CA PHE A 321 -14.20 -1.57 6.29
C PHE A 321 -13.69 -2.83 5.58
N VAL A 322 -13.45 -3.89 6.35
CA VAL A 322 -13.30 -5.25 5.79
C VAL A 322 -14.70 -5.74 5.41
N ASP A 323 -15.16 -5.41 4.20
CA ASP A 323 -16.52 -5.68 3.72
C ASP A 323 -16.60 -6.25 2.29
N ALA A 324 -15.47 -6.68 1.72
CA ALA A 324 -15.38 -7.23 0.38
C ALA A 324 -15.82 -6.23 -0.73
N SER A 325 -15.59 -4.93 -0.53
CA SER A 325 -15.72 -3.88 -1.55
C SER A 325 -14.97 -4.23 -2.85
N VAL A 326 -13.83 -4.93 -2.77
CA VAL A 326 -13.09 -5.54 -3.91
C VAL A 326 -13.92 -6.49 -4.79
N VAL A 327 -15.07 -6.94 -4.29
CA VAL A 327 -16.02 -7.84 -4.98
C VAL A 327 -17.33 -7.10 -5.28
N TYR A 328 -17.80 -6.24 -4.37
CA TYR A 328 -19.11 -5.60 -4.44
C TYR A 328 -19.13 -4.21 -5.09
N GLY A 329 -17.97 -3.57 -5.23
CA GLY A 329 -17.88 -2.18 -5.61
C GLY A 329 -17.98 -1.24 -4.41
N ASN A 330 -17.65 0.03 -4.65
CA ASN A 330 -17.77 1.13 -3.69
C ASN A 330 -18.89 2.13 -4.08
N SER A 331 -19.66 1.81 -5.13
CA SER A 331 -20.84 2.55 -5.58
C SER A 331 -21.92 1.62 -6.12
N ASP A 332 -23.17 2.03 -6.02
CA ASP A 332 -24.31 1.32 -6.59
C ASP A 332 -24.16 1.17 -8.13
N GLU A 333 -23.54 2.13 -8.80
CA GLU A 333 -23.27 2.15 -10.24
C GLU A 333 -22.31 1.02 -10.63
N MET A 334 -21.27 0.78 -9.83
CA MET A 334 -20.39 -0.37 -10.03
C MET A 334 -21.12 -1.68 -9.74
N LEU A 335 -21.87 -1.76 -8.64
CA LEU A 335 -22.62 -2.99 -8.31
C LEU A 335 -23.66 -3.37 -9.38
N LYS A 336 -24.36 -2.38 -9.96
CA LYS A 336 -25.29 -2.56 -11.09
C LYS A 336 -24.59 -3.12 -12.34
N LYS A 337 -23.32 -2.75 -12.59
CA LYS A 337 -22.51 -3.32 -13.67
C LYS A 337 -22.09 -4.76 -13.38
N LEU A 338 -21.86 -5.13 -12.11
CA LEU A 338 -21.33 -6.43 -11.70
C LEU A 338 -22.38 -7.56 -11.62
N ARG A 339 -23.63 -7.24 -11.26
CA ARG A 339 -24.71 -8.22 -11.04
C ARG A 339 -25.45 -8.64 -12.32
N ASP A 340 -25.94 -9.88 -12.33
CA ASP A 340 -26.78 -10.42 -13.41
C ASP A 340 -28.15 -9.70 -13.51
N LYS A 341 -28.89 -9.99 -14.58
CA LYS A 341 -30.19 -9.34 -14.92
C LYS A 341 -30.12 -7.80 -14.92
N LYS A 342 -29.05 -7.22 -15.47
CA LYS A 342 -28.82 -5.77 -15.52
C LYS A 342 -28.84 -5.11 -14.12
N GLY A 343 -28.12 -5.68 -13.16
CA GLY A 343 -28.00 -5.13 -11.81
C GLY A 343 -29.02 -5.63 -10.78
N GLN A 344 -30.06 -6.37 -11.20
CA GLN A 344 -31.19 -6.76 -10.32
C GLN A 344 -31.14 -8.23 -9.84
N GLY A 345 -30.28 -9.07 -10.40
CA GLY A 345 -30.22 -10.49 -10.07
C GLY A 345 -29.43 -10.81 -8.80
N ILE A 346 -29.23 -12.10 -8.54
CA ILE A 346 -28.64 -12.64 -7.29
C ILE A 346 -27.20 -13.13 -7.46
N TYR A 347 -26.64 -13.00 -8.64
CA TYR A 347 -25.34 -13.51 -9.01
C TYR A 347 -24.46 -12.38 -9.56
N PHE A 348 -23.16 -12.53 -9.43
CA PHE A 348 -22.22 -11.85 -10.32
C PHE A 348 -22.32 -12.44 -11.72
N GLU A 349 -22.28 -11.58 -12.74
CA GLU A 349 -22.27 -12.01 -14.14
C GLU A 349 -20.90 -12.64 -14.48
N LEU A 350 -20.89 -13.96 -14.69
CA LEU A 350 -19.67 -14.72 -15.00
C LEU A 350 -19.75 -15.33 -16.41
N ILE A 351 -18.78 -15.01 -17.26
CA ILE A 351 -18.61 -15.63 -18.58
C ILE A 351 -17.76 -16.88 -18.41
N ASN A 352 -18.32 -18.06 -18.70
CA ASN A 352 -17.65 -19.36 -18.56
C ASN A 352 -16.96 -19.56 -17.18
N GLY A 353 -17.60 -19.09 -16.10
CA GLY A 353 -17.09 -19.22 -14.71
C GLY A 353 -15.97 -18.25 -14.33
N ARG A 354 -15.83 -17.15 -15.07
CA ARG A 354 -14.81 -16.08 -14.90
C ARG A 354 -15.52 -14.71 -14.88
N PRO A 355 -14.93 -13.65 -14.29
CA PRO A 355 -15.48 -12.30 -14.41
C PRO A 355 -15.56 -11.90 -15.90
N LYS A 356 -16.44 -10.96 -16.23
CA LYS A 356 -16.60 -10.44 -17.60
C LYS A 356 -15.57 -9.36 -17.92
N ASP A 357 -15.51 -8.96 -19.19
CA ASP A 357 -14.71 -7.81 -19.63
C ASP A 357 -15.25 -6.51 -19.01
N ASN A 358 -14.35 -5.60 -18.63
CA ASN A 358 -14.67 -4.25 -18.17
C ASN A 358 -14.94 -3.27 -19.33
N GLY A 359 -14.50 -3.59 -20.55
CA GLY A 359 -14.62 -2.75 -21.75
C GLY A 359 -13.58 -1.62 -21.84
N LEU A 360 -12.55 -1.65 -21.00
CA LEU A 360 -11.44 -0.69 -20.93
C LEU A 360 -10.17 -1.30 -21.55
N ASP A 361 -9.16 -0.48 -21.79
CA ASP A 361 -7.81 -0.91 -22.21
C ASP A 361 -6.79 -0.68 -21.08
N ASP A 362 -7.12 -1.23 -19.90
CA ASP A 362 -6.35 -1.22 -18.65
C ASP A 362 -5.52 -2.52 -18.45
N CYS A 363 -5.47 -3.37 -19.47
CA CYS A 363 -4.64 -4.57 -19.48
C CYS A 363 -4.12 -4.93 -20.88
N ILE A 364 -3.04 -5.69 -20.92
CA ILE A 364 -2.36 -6.15 -22.13
C ILE A 364 -3.13 -7.35 -22.71
N ARG A 365 -3.77 -7.16 -23.86
CA ARG A 365 -4.42 -8.22 -24.68
C ARG A 365 -3.44 -8.79 -25.72
N ARG A 366 -3.50 -10.08 -26.06
CA ARG A 366 -2.67 -10.65 -27.14
C ARG A 366 -3.26 -10.30 -28.53
N PRO A 367 -2.46 -9.83 -29.51
CA PRO A 367 -2.93 -9.57 -30.86
C PRO A 367 -3.64 -10.77 -31.49
N GLY A 368 -4.81 -10.56 -32.10
CA GLY A 368 -5.59 -11.61 -32.75
C GLY A 368 -6.23 -12.64 -31.80
N ARG A 369 -6.26 -12.39 -30.49
CA ARG A 369 -7.02 -13.19 -29.51
C ARG A 369 -8.19 -12.38 -28.94
N HIS A 370 -9.24 -13.09 -28.54
CA HIS A 370 -10.37 -12.52 -27.79
C HIS A 370 -10.04 -12.46 -26.30
N ASP A 371 -8.96 -11.76 -25.96
CA ASP A 371 -8.55 -11.57 -24.58
C ASP A 371 -9.30 -10.39 -23.93
N ILE A 372 -9.66 -10.54 -22.65
CA ILE A 372 -10.47 -9.59 -21.88
C ILE A 372 -9.68 -8.97 -20.72
N CYS A 373 -10.02 -7.74 -20.33
CA CYS A 373 -9.60 -7.13 -19.07
C CYS A 373 -10.73 -7.26 -18.06
N TYR A 374 -10.49 -7.80 -16.87
CA TYR A 374 -11.56 -8.22 -15.97
C TYR A 374 -12.23 -7.05 -15.26
N LEU A 375 -13.54 -7.20 -15.01
CA LEU A 375 -14.34 -6.32 -14.16
C LEU A 375 -14.56 -6.94 -12.77
N ALA A 376 -14.26 -6.18 -11.71
CA ALA A 376 -14.54 -6.50 -10.31
C ALA A 376 -15.00 -5.24 -9.54
N GLY A 377 -15.15 -5.34 -8.22
CA GLY A 377 -15.52 -4.20 -7.36
C GLY A 377 -14.41 -3.16 -7.17
N ASP A 378 -13.17 -3.57 -7.44
CA ASP A 378 -11.97 -2.74 -7.41
C ASP A 378 -11.28 -2.75 -8.77
N GLU A 379 -10.75 -1.59 -9.20
CA GLU A 379 -10.17 -1.38 -10.53
C GLU A 379 -8.84 -2.13 -10.73
N ARG A 380 -8.14 -2.46 -9.65
CA ARG A 380 -6.80 -3.05 -9.67
C ARG A 380 -6.80 -4.55 -9.93
N VAL A 381 -7.97 -5.18 -10.14
CA VAL A 381 -8.14 -6.62 -10.43
C VAL A 381 -7.22 -7.15 -11.55
N ASN A 382 -6.84 -6.29 -12.50
CA ASN A 382 -5.97 -6.64 -13.63
C ASN A 382 -4.46 -6.52 -13.36
N GLU A 383 -4.03 -6.02 -12.19
CA GLU A 383 -2.62 -5.73 -11.85
C GLU A 383 -1.70 -6.93 -12.11
N HIS A 384 -2.05 -8.12 -11.64
CA HIS A 384 -1.38 -9.38 -11.96
C HIS A 384 -2.29 -10.61 -11.74
N PRO A 385 -2.03 -11.76 -12.41
CA PRO A 385 -2.93 -12.91 -12.39
C PRO A 385 -3.22 -13.52 -11.01
N GLY A 386 -2.31 -13.37 -10.03
CA GLY A 386 -2.51 -13.86 -8.66
C GLY A 386 -3.61 -13.11 -7.93
N LEU A 387 -3.64 -11.79 -8.07
CA LEU A 387 -4.71 -10.93 -7.55
C LEU A 387 -6.03 -11.23 -8.28
N THR A 388 -5.99 -11.25 -9.62
CA THR A 388 -7.14 -11.56 -10.49
C THR A 388 -7.82 -12.89 -10.13
N ALA A 389 -7.01 -13.90 -9.76
CA ALA A 389 -7.51 -15.18 -9.29
C ALA A 389 -8.37 -15.02 -8.04
N ILE A 390 -7.91 -14.27 -7.02
CA ILE A 390 -8.66 -14.11 -5.76
C ILE A 390 -9.98 -13.35 -5.95
N HIS A 391 -10.04 -12.28 -6.76
CA HIS A 391 -11.32 -11.64 -7.09
C HIS A 391 -12.31 -12.65 -7.72
N THR A 392 -11.82 -13.51 -8.62
CA THR A 392 -12.63 -14.57 -9.24
C THR A 392 -13.11 -15.60 -8.21
N LEU A 393 -12.27 -16.02 -7.27
CA LEU A 393 -12.66 -16.93 -6.19
C LEU A 393 -13.78 -16.32 -5.32
N PHE A 394 -13.69 -15.03 -4.99
CA PHE A 394 -14.76 -14.33 -4.27
C PHE A 394 -16.08 -14.27 -5.04
N MET A 395 -16.06 -13.92 -6.33
CA MET A 395 -17.28 -13.88 -7.15
C MET A 395 -17.91 -15.28 -7.31
N ARG A 396 -17.07 -16.33 -7.46
CA ARG A 396 -17.52 -17.73 -7.41
C ARG A 396 -18.13 -18.09 -6.06
N LYS A 397 -17.52 -17.68 -4.95
CA LYS A 397 -18.00 -17.95 -3.58
C LYS A 397 -19.35 -17.30 -3.30
N HIS A 398 -19.56 -16.07 -3.77
CA HIS A 398 -20.88 -15.42 -3.74
C HIS A 398 -21.90 -16.26 -4.49
N ASN A 399 -21.65 -16.57 -5.77
CA ASN A 399 -22.62 -17.27 -6.60
C ASN A 399 -22.97 -18.66 -6.04
N LEU A 400 -22.00 -19.35 -5.42
CA LEU A 400 -22.22 -20.62 -4.72
C LEU A 400 -23.16 -20.48 -3.51
N ILE A 401 -23.00 -19.45 -2.67
CA ILE A 401 -23.90 -19.21 -1.53
C ILE A 401 -25.27 -18.74 -2.02
N ALA A 402 -25.34 -17.80 -2.98
CA ALA A 402 -26.60 -17.30 -3.54
C ALA A 402 -27.43 -18.43 -4.17
N HIS A 403 -26.77 -19.38 -4.85
CA HIS A 403 -27.43 -20.56 -5.39
C HIS A 403 -28.02 -21.44 -4.28
N ARG A 404 -27.21 -21.83 -3.28
CA ARG A 404 -27.67 -22.61 -2.11
C ARG A 404 -28.83 -21.93 -1.38
N MET A 405 -28.73 -20.61 -1.19
CA MET A 405 -29.78 -19.78 -0.58
C MET A 405 -31.08 -19.84 -1.40
N ARG A 406 -31.01 -19.64 -2.72
CA ARG A 406 -32.18 -19.70 -3.62
C ARG A 406 -32.82 -21.08 -3.69
N THR A 407 -32.05 -22.16 -3.54
CA THR A 407 -32.61 -23.53 -3.41
C THR A 407 -33.39 -23.72 -2.10
N LEU A 408 -32.92 -23.15 -0.98
CA LEU A 408 -33.55 -23.29 0.34
C LEU A 408 -34.77 -22.39 0.53
N VAL A 409 -34.77 -21.19 -0.05
CA VAL A 409 -35.86 -20.20 0.03
C VAL A 409 -36.26 -19.65 -1.34
N PRO A 410 -36.89 -20.45 -2.22
CA PRO A 410 -37.27 -20.03 -3.58
C PRO A 410 -38.19 -18.80 -3.66
N TRP A 411 -38.94 -18.50 -2.59
CA TRP A 411 -39.85 -17.36 -2.47
C TRP A 411 -39.18 -16.06 -1.98
N MET A 412 -37.90 -16.10 -1.59
CA MET A 412 -37.20 -14.92 -1.09
C MET A 412 -36.82 -13.98 -2.26
N PRO A 413 -37.15 -12.67 -2.20
CA PRO A 413 -36.83 -11.70 -3.25
C PRO A 413 -35.34 -11.68 -3.61
N ASP A 414 -35.03 -11.41 -4.88
CA ASP A 414 -33.65 -11.44 -5.40
C ASP A 414 -32.71 -10.53 -4.60
N GLU A 415 -33.09 -9.29 -4.32
CA GLU A 415 -32.29 -8.37 -3.50
C GLU A 415 -32.02 -8.91 -2.07
N MET A 416 -33.00 -9.56 -1.45
CA MET A 416 -32.86 -10.13 -0.11
C MET A 416 -31.90 -11.34 -0.10
N VAL A 417 -31.92 -12.16 -1.16
CA VAL A 417 -30.95 -13.26 -1.36
C VAL A 417 -29.54 -12.70 -1.60
N PHE A 418 -29.42 -11.68 -2.44
CA PHE A 418 -28.14 -11.02 -2.73
C PHE A 418 -27.52 -10.40 -1.47
N GLN A 419 -28.27 -9.60 -0.72
CA GLN A 419 -27.75 -8.90 0.46
C GLN A 419 -27.46 -9.86 1.64
N LYS A 420 -28.29 -10.89 1.87
CA LYS A 420 -27.95 -11.97 2.81
C LYS A 420 -26.67 -12.70 2.40
N THR A 421 -26.48 -12.94 1.10
CA THR A 421 -25.25 -13.57 0.58
C THR A 421 -24.05 -12.66 0.78
N ARG A 422 -24.17 -11.35 0.53
CA ARG A 422 -23.13 -10.35 0.85
C ARG A 422 -22.76 -10.38 2.32
N ALA A 423 -23.73 -10.32 3.24
CA ALA A 423 -23.45 -10.39 4.68
C ALA A 423 -22.67 -11.68 5.08
N ILE A 424 -23.00 -12.85 4.51
CA ILE A 424 -22.26 -14.10 4.77
C ILE A 424 -20.82 -14.01 4.23
N VAL A 425 -20.62 -13.47 3.02
CA VAL A 425 -19.28 -13.31 2.41
C VAL A 425 -18.42 -12.32 3.23
N VAL A 426 -18.98 -11.17 3.63
CA VAL A 426 -18.35 -10.23 4.56
C VAL A 426 -17.92 -10.94 5.85
N ALA A 427 -18.81 -11.70 6.47
CA ALA A 427 -18.53 -12.36 7.74
C ALA A 427 -17.42 -13.42 7.67
N ILE A 428 -17.32 -14.18 6.57
CA ILE A 428 -16.19 -15.11 6.39
C ILE A 428 -14.89 -14.38 6.07
N THR A 429 -14.91 -13.27 5.34
CA THR A 429 -13.73 -12.41 5.10
C THR A 429 -13.22 -11.82 6.41
N GLN A 430 -14.10 -11.20 7.21
CA GLN A 430 -13.77 -10.69 8.54
C GLN A 430 -13.27 -11.80 9.46
N LYS A 431 -13.89 -12.98 9.47
CA LYS A 431 -13.39 -14.12 10.26
C LYS A 431 -11.99 -14.55 9.84
N ILE A 432 -11.72 -14.72 8.53
CA ILE A 432 -10.38 -15.12 8.06
C ILE A 432 -9.35 -14.04 8.41
N MET A 433 -9.67 -12.76 8.16
CA MET A 433 -8.78 -11.64 8.48
C MET A 433 -8.46 -11.57 9.99
N TYR A 434 -9.46 -11.59 10.87
CA TYR A 434 -9.29 -11.35 12.31
C TYR A 434 -8.90 -12.58 13.14
N ASN A 435 -9.30 -13.78 12.71
CA ASN A 435 -9.03 -15.01 13.47
C ASN A 435 -7.97 -15.94 12.87
N ASP A 436 -7.65 -15.80 11.58
CA ASP A 436 -6.68 -16.69 10.90
C ASP A 436 -5.42 -15.90 10.44
N TRP A 437 -5.57 -14.77 9.75
CA TRP A 437 -4.45 -13.98 9.19
C TRP A 437 -3.78 -13.04 10.21
N LEU A 438 -4.52 -12.14 10.86
CA LEU A 438 -3.95 -11.20 11.85
C LEU A 438 -3.19 -11.88 13.01
N PRO A 439 -3.59 -13.06 13.54
CA PRO A 439 -2.81 -13.76 14.55
C PRO A 439 -1.45 -14.31 14.06
N ILE A 440 -1.22 -14.40 12.74
CA ILE A 440 0.10 -14.67 12.14
C ILE A 440 0.91 -13.37 12.10
N ILE A 441 0.31 -12.27 11.62
CA ILE A 441 1.01 -10.99 11.42
C ILE A 441 1.39 -10.33 12.75
N LEU A 442 0.44 -10.24 13.67
CA LEU A 442 0.59 -9.55 14.95
C LEU A 442 1.02 -10.47 16.11
N GLY A 443 0.86 -11.78 15.93
CA GLY A 443 1.00 -12.76 16.99
C GLY A 443 -0.24 -12.87 17.89
N ARG A 444 -0.48 -14.08 18.41
CA ARG A 444 -1.67 -14.43 19.21
C ARG A 444 -1.84 -13.58 20.48
N GLU A 445 -0.72 -13.13 21.07
CA GLU A 445 -0.71 -12.32 22.27
C GLU A 445 -1.28 -10.92 22.00
N THR A 446 -0.78 -10.19 20.99
CA THR A 446 -1.28 -8.86 20.61
C THR A 446 -2.75 -8.89 20.24
N VAL A 447 -3.18 -9.81 19.36
CA VAL A 447 -4.59 -9.84 18.90
C VAL A 447 -5.58 -10.11 20.02
N THR A 448 -5.18 -10.88 21.04
CA THR A 448 -6.01 -11.15 22.22
C THR A 448 -6.01 -9.94 23.16
N ARG A 449 -4.84 -9.37 23.43
CA ARG A 449 -4.62 -8.18 24.28
C ARG A 449 -5.36 -6.94 23.78
N ALA A 450 -5.37 -6.72 22.46
CA ALA A 450 -6.05 -5.59 21.83
C ALA A 450 -7.55 -5.83 21.60
N GLY A 451 -8.11 -7.00 21.94
CA GLY A 451 -9.51 -7.37 21.69
C GLY A 451 -9.85 -7.60 20.21
N ILE A 452 -8.85 -7.70 19.34
CA ILE A 452 -8.97 -7.90 17.89
C ILE A 452 -9.53 -9.30 17.58
N TYR A 453 -8.96 -10.34 18.21
CA TYR A 453 -9.41 -11.71 18.05
C TYR A 453 -10.82 -11.91 18.61
N SER A 454 -11.70 -12.62 17.90
CA SER A 454 -13.04 -13.00 18.38
C SER A 454 -13.14 -14.52 18.56
N PRO A 455 -12.92 -15.07 19.78
CA PRO A 455 -13.06 -16.52 20.00
C PRO A 455 -14.46 -17.06 19.69
N PRO A 456 -14.59 -18.33 19.27
CA PRO A 456 -15.91 -18.95 19.05
C PRO A 456 -16.79 -18.93 20.31
N ASN A 457 -18.09 -18.66 20.12
CA ASN A 457 -19.07 -18.44 21.20
C ASN A 457 -18.75 -17.22 22.10
N THR A 458 -18.04 -16.22 21.57
CA THR A 458 -17.94 -14.89 22.18
C THR A 458 -18.58 -13.84 21.29
N ARG A 459 -18.94 -12.71 21.90
CA ARG A 459 -19.59 -11.57 21.26
C ARG A 459 -18.77 -10.32 21.54
N SER A 460 -18.75 -9.39 20.60
CA SER A 460 -18.26 -8.01 20.80
C SER A 460 -19.41 -7.02 20.56
N TYR A 461 -19.15 -5.73 20.62
CA TYR A 461 -20.16 -4.69 20.51
C TYR A 461 -19.65 -3.54 19.65
N PHE A 462 -20.55 -2.90 18.93
CA PHE A 462 -20.29 -1.63 18.26
C PHE A 462 -20.13 -0.51 19.29
N ASP A 463 -19.13 0.35 19.09
CA ASP A 463 -18.79 1.47 19.95
C ASP A 463 -18.48 2.72 19.12
N GLU A 464 -19.34 3.73 19.24
CA GLU A 464 -19.31 4.96 18.42
C GLU A 464 -18.19 5.94 18.78
N SER A 465 -17.40 5.66 19.83
CA SER A 465 -16.18 6.39 20.14
C SER A 465 -14.99 5.96 19.27
N PHE A 466 -15.04 4.78 18.64
CA PHE A 466 -14.00 4.32 17.73
C PHE A 466 -14.23 4.90 16.33
N ASP A 467 -13.24 5.66 15.84
CA ASP A 467 -13.15 6.05 14.45
C ASP A 467 -12.63 4.86 13.62
N PRO A 468 -13.43 4.29 12.68
CA PRO A 468 -13.00 3.22 11.78
C PRO A 468 -12.21 3.72 10.56
N SER A 469 -12.03 5.02 10.37
CA SER A 469 -11.34 5.56 9.18
C SER A 469 -9.89 5.04 9.10
N ILE A 470 -9.38 4.88 7.88
CA ILE A 470 -8.00 4.43 7.69
C ILE A 470 -7.03 5.52 8.15
N PHE A 471 -6.09 5.15 9.01
CA PHE A 471 -4.98 5.99 9.38
C PHE A 471 -4.08 6.18 8.15
N GLN A 472 -3.75 7.41 7.80
CA GLN A 472 -2.92 7.70 6.63
C GLN A 472 -1.53 7.02 6.73
N ALA A 473 -0.98 6.84 7.93
CA ALA A 473 0.21 6.04 8.16
C ALA A 473 0.05 4.56 7.75
N PHE A 474 -1.14 3.98 7.96
CA PHE A 474 -1.47 2.60 7.64
C PHE A 474 -1.49 2.37 6.13
N SER A 475 -2.23 3.20 5.39
CA SER A 475 -2.31 3.17 3.93
C SER A 475 -1.01 3.59 3.23
N THR A 476 -0.19 4.44 3.86
CA THR A 476 1.00 5.03 3.22
C THR A 476 2.30 4.28 3.47
N ALA A 477 2.43 3.61 4.62
CA ALA A 477 3.66 2.89 4.97
C ALA A 477 3.40 1.54 5.65
N VAL A 478 2.60 1.51 6.71
CA VAL A 478 2.59 0.34 7.62
C VAL A 478 2.05 -0.92 6.96
N PHE A 479 0.86 -0.88 6.33
CA PHE A 479 0.26 -2.08 5.74
C PHE A 479 0.98 -2.54 4.47
N ARG A 480 1.83 -1.67 3.91
CA ARG A 480 2.71 -1.96 2.76
C ARG A 480 3.87 -2.89 3.08
N PHE A 481 4.03 -3.33 4.34
CA PHE A 481 4.98 -4.39 4.71
C PHE A 481 4.82 -5.64 3.83
N GLY A 482 3.61 -5.91 3.30
CA GLY A 482 3.36 -6.99 2.35
C GLY A 482 4.25 -6.98 1.10
N HIS A 483 4.83 -5.83 0.71
CA HIS A 483 5.80 -5.75 -0.38
C HIS A 483 7.10 -6.54 -0.11
N THR A 484 7.48 -6.73 1.15
CA THR A 484 8.62 -7.60 1.56
C THR A 484 8.34 -9.08 1.33
N LEU A 485 7.06 -9.47 1.20
CA LEU A 485 6.63 -10.87 1.09
C LEU A 485 6.48 -11.33 -0.37
N ILE A 486 6.75 -10.45 -1.34
CA ILE A 486 6.50 -10.68 -2.77
C ILE A 486 7.56 -11.65 -3.36
N PRO A 487 7.16 -12.83 -3.90
CA PRO A 487 8.08 -13.75 -4.56
C PRO A 487 8.52 -13.20 -5.92
N LYS A 488 9.68 -13.63 -6.42
CA LYS A 488 10.20 -13.17 -7.73
C LYS A 488 9.40 -13.68 -8.93
N GLU A 489 8.77 -14.83 -8.77
CA GLU A 489 8.18 -15.61 -9.85
C GLU A 489 6.98 -16.41 -9.34
N LEU A 490 5.96 -16.57 -10.18
CA LEU A 490 4.75 -17.36 -9.89
C LEU A 490 4.68 -18.57 -10.84
N PHE A 491 4.14 -19.69 -10.37
CA PHE A 491 3.88 -20.84 -11.24
C PHE A 491 2.51 -20.72 -11.88
N LEU A 492 2.48 -20.68 -13.22
CA LEU A 492 1.25 -20.54 -14.01
C LEU A 492 0.80 -21.87 -14.65
N GLY A 493 1.20 -23.02 -14.10
CA GLY A 493 0.97 -24.31 -14.73
C GLY A 493 2.09 -24.77 -15.67
N GLY A 494 1.93 -25.96 -16.24
CA GLY A 494 2.91 -26.57 -17.14
C GLY A 494 4.18 -27.05 -16.41
N LYS A 495 5.30 -26.35 -16.59
CA LYS A 495 6.64 -26.76 -16.07
C LYS A 495 7.51 -25.63 -15.52
N ASN A 496 7.17 -24.37 -15.75
CA ASN A 496 8.05 -23.24 -15.48
C ASN A 496 7.34 -22.23 -14.57
N HIS A 497 8.07 -21.66 -13.62
CA HIS A 497 7.71 -20.39 -12.98
C HIS A 497 8.02 -19.22 -13.94
N THR A 498 7.25 -18.14 -13.82
CA THR A 498 7.37 -16.91 -14.63
C THR A 498 7.62 -15.72 -13.72
N ARG A 499 8.61 -14.89 -14.06
CA ARG A 499 9.02 -13.67 -13.32
C ARG A 499 7.88 -12.65 -13.24
N LEU A 500 7.75 -11.90 -12.14
CA LEU A 500 6.63 -10.95 -11.98
C LEU A 500 6.60 -9.85 -13.05
N ARG A 501 7.75 -9.35 -13.54
CA ARG A 501 7.77 -8.39 -14.67
C ARG A 501 7.01 -8.91 -15.90
N ASP A 502 7.06 -10.22 -16.11
CA ASP A 502 6.41 -10.89 -17.24
C ASP A 502 4.90 -11.11 -17.00
N LEU A 503 4.35 -10.77 -15.83
CA LEU A 503 2.96 -11.01 -15.44
C LEU A 503 2.09 -9.76 -15.33
N PHE A 504 2.67 -8.59 -15.05
CA PHE A 504 1.90 -7.38 -14.81
C PHE A 504 0.96 -7.04 -15.97
N PHE A 505 -0.28 -6.66 -15.64
CA PHE A 505 -1.35 -6.32 -16.58
C PHE A 505 -1.67 -7.39 -17.63
N LYS A 506 -1.35 -8.67 -17.41
CA LYS A 506 -1.60 -9.78 -18.37
C LYS A 506 -2.61 -10.80 -17.83
N PRO A 507 -3.88 -10.41 -17.55
CA PRO A 507 -4.89 -11.29 -16.96
C PRO A 507 -5.23 -12.50 -17.85
N TYR A 508 -4.93 -12.47 -19.16
CA TYR A 508 -5.13 -13.60 -20.06
C TYR A 508 -4.36 -14.87 -19.65
N LEU A 509 -3.28 -14.73 -18.88
CA LEU A 509 -2.51 -15.87 -18.37
C LEU A 509 -3.34 -16.77 -17.43
N LEU A 510 -4.37 -16.19 -16.79
CA LEU A 510 -5.34 -16.88 -15.97
C LEU A 510 -6.39 -17.67 -16.79
N PHE A 511 -6.56 -17.37 -18.09
CA PHE A 511 -7.60 -17.99 -18.92
C PHE A 511 -7.38 -19.48 -19.19
N GLU A 512 -6.13 -19.92 -19.17
CA GLU A 512 -5.74 -21.28 -19.56
C GLU A 512 -5.35 -22.10 -18.32
N ASN A 513 -5.07 -21.45 -17.18
CA ASN A 513 -4.39 -22.04 -16.00
C ASN A 513 -4.99 -21.58 -14.64
N PHE A 514 -6.30 -21.33 -14.56
CA PHE A 514 -6.94 -20.73 -13.38
C PHE A 514 -6.65 -21.50 -12.08
N ASP A 515 -6.87 -22.82 -12.11
CA ASP A 515 -6.76 -23.66 -10.92
C ASP A 515 -5.29 -23.90 -10.55
N GLU A 516 -4.37 -23.95 -11.54
CA GLU A 516 -2.93 -24.05 -11.35
C GLU A 516 -2.36 -22.81 -10.63
N VAL A 517 -2.80 -21.60 -10.99
CA VAL A 517 -2.44 -20.36 -10.27
C VAL A 517 -2.97 -20.40 -8.84
N CYS A 518 -4.24 -20.78 -8.65
CA CYS A 518 -4.84 -20.91 -7.31
C CYS A 518 -4.13 -21.95 -6.44
N ILE A 519 -3.66 -23.05 -7.04
CA ILE A 519 -2.83 -24.08 -6.41
C ILE A 519 -1.47 -23.51 -6.01
N ASN A 520 -0.77 -22.81 -6.90
CA ASN A 520 0.56 -22.24 -6.60
C ASN A 520 0.50 -21.31 -5.38
N LEU A 521 -0.52 -20.44 -5.30
CA LEU A 521 -0.70 -19.53 -4.17
C LEU A 521 -0.69 -20.24 -2.81
N VAL A 522 -1.23 -21.46 -2.70
CA VAL A 522 -1.33 -22.22 -1.44
C VAL A 522 -0.32 -23.36 -1.29
N THR A 523 0.47 -23.69 -2.31
CA THR A 523 1.22 -24.96 -2.33
C THR A 523 2.42 -24.99 -1.38
N GLY A 524 3.33 -24.01 -1.44
CA GLY A 524 4.44 -23.89 -0.48
C GLY A 524 5.45 -25.04 -0.36
N TYR A 525 5.45 -26.02 -1.28
CA TYR A 525 6.36 -27.17 -1.21
C TYR A 525 7.81 -26.82 -1.53
N SER A 526 8.07 -26.00 -2.56
CA SER A 526 9.41 -25.48 -2.85
C SER A 526 9.58 -24.06 -2.34
N ASP A 527 10.82 -23.60 -2.29
CA ASP A 527 11.19 -22.22 -1.90
C ASP A 527 10.55 -21.18 -2.84
N LYS A 528 10.36 -21.52 -4.12
CA LYS A 528 9.68 -20.66 -5.11
C LYS A 528 8.15 -20.59 -4.96
N ASP A 529 7.55 -21.50 -4.20
CA ASP A 529 6.09 -21.56 -3.98
C ASP A 529 5.67 -20.93 -2.62
N ARG A 530 6.62 -20.25 -1.96
CA ARG A 530 6.47 -19.60 -0.65
C ARG A 530 6.59 -18.09 -0.81
N SER A 531 5.96 -17.34 0.09
CA SER A 531 6.17 -15.90 0.18
C SER A 531 7.58 -15.61 0.67
N GLN A 532 8.14 -14.45 0.30
CA GLN A 532 9.41 -13.99 0.86
C GLN A 532 9.28 -13.67 2.35
N GLN A 533 10.41 -13.69 3.06
CA GLN A 533 10.47 -13.39 4.49
C GLN A 533 10.25 -11.90 4.74
N TYR A 534 9.56 -11.57 5.84
CA TYR A 534 9.59 -10.20 6.37
C TYR A 534 10.99 -9.92 6.94
N ASP A 535 11.73 -9.12 6.20
CA ASP A 535 12.87 -8.32 6.62
C ASP A 535 13.00 -7.13 5.63
N SER A 536 14.14 -6.46 5.54
CA SER A 536 14.27 -5.28 4.68
C SER A 536 14.41 -5.62 3.19
N PHE A 537 14.59 -6.88 2.77
CA PHE A 537 14.88 -7.24 1.38
C PHE A 537 13.64 -7.33 0.49
N ILE A 538 13.75 -6.85 -0.75
CA ILE A 538 12.64 -6.74 -1.71
C ILE A 538 13.16 -7.10 -3.12
N THR A 539 12.38 -7.86 -3.89
CA THR A 539 12.79 -8.44 -5.19
C THR A 539 13.03 -7.38 -6.27
N GLU A 540 14.06 -7.55 -7.14
CA GLU A 540 14.33 -6.63 -8.25
C GLU A 540 13.15 -6.53 -9.24
N GLU A 541 12.29 -7.55 -9.26
CA GLU A 541 11.07 -7.61 -10.06
C GLU A 541 10.03 -6.52 -9.68
N VAL A 542 10.17 -5.87 -8.50
CA VAL A 542 9.37 -4.71 -8.11
C VAL A 542 10.20 -3.46 -7.75
N THR A 543 11.52 -3.57 -7.48
CA THR A 543 12.37 -2.37 -7.28
C THR A 543 12.97 -1.82 -8.57
N ASP A 544 13.15 -2.65 -9.60
CA ASP A 544 13.81 -2.25 -10.85
C ASP A 544 12.92 -2.46 -12.07
N HIS A 545 11.94 -3.38 -11.98
CA HIS A 545 11.17 -3.85 -13.12
C HIS A 545 9.64 -3.84 -12.89
N LEU A 546 9.16 -3.06 -11.91
CA LEU A 546 7.72 -2.85 -11.71
C LEU A 546 7.13 -2.23 -12.99
N PHE A 547 6.15 -2.91 -13.58
CA PHE A 547 5.49 -2.49 -14.81
C PHE A 547 6.47 -2.20 -15.98
N GLU A 548 7.60 -2.92 -16.06
CA GLU A 548 8.53 -2.84 -17.21
C GLU A 548 7.78 -3.17 -18.52
N THR A 549 7.65 -2.17 -19.39
CA THR A 549 6.71 -2.16 -20.52
C THR A 549 7.29 -2.84 -21.77
N GLN A 550 6.47 -3.01 -22.80
CA GLN A 550 6.94 -3.44 -24.13
C GLN A 550 7.79 -2.38 -24.86
N GLU A 551 7.90 -1.16 -24.32
CA GLU A 551 8.71 -0.07 -24.92
C GLU A 551 10.20 -0.36 -24.78
N GLY A 552 10.60 -1.22 -23.84
CA GLY A 552 11.97 -1.74 -23.70
C GLY A 552 12.43 -1.90 -22.25
N PRO A 553 13.53 -2.63 -22.01
CA PRO A 553 14.11 -2.79 -20.68
C PRO A 553 14.53 -1.45 -20.08
N MET A 554 14.63 -1.39 -18.75
CA MET A 554 15.02 -0.20 -17.97
C MET A 554 14.01 0.96 -18.01
N GLN A 555 12.76 0.68 -18.42
CA GLN A 555 11.66 1.67 -18.46
C GLN A 555 10.57 1.46 -17.40
N GLY A 556 10.69 0.43 -16.55
CA GLY A 556 9.80 0.24 -15.40
C GLY A 556 9.94 1.29 -14.28
N PHE A 557 9.44 0.91 -13.12
CA PHE A 557 9.38 1.71 -11.89
C PHE A 557 10.01 0.97 -10.69
N ASP A 558 10.18 1.69 -9.58
CA ASP A 558 10.68 1.18 -8.29
C ASP A 558 9.61 1.32 -7.21
N LEU A 559 8.94 0.22 -6.86
CA LEU A 559 7.86 0.19 -5.86
C LEU A 559 8.28 0.77 -4.51
N VAL A 560 9.54 0.60 -4.11
CA VAL A 560 10.07 1.06 -2.82
C VAL A 560 10.36 2.56 -2.85
N ALA A 561 10.99 3.04 -3.92
CA ALA A 561 11.16 4.48 -4.13
C ALA A 561 9.80 5.20 -4.18
N LEU A 562 8.81 4.61 -4.87
CA LEU A 562 7.43 5.08 -4.92
C LEU A 562 6.76 5.11 -3.53
N ASN A 563 6.98 4.09 -2.68
CA ASN A 563 6.47 4.09 -1.31
C ASN A 563 7.00 5.26 -0.48
N LEU A 564 8.30 5.51 -0.56
CA LEU A 564 8.97 6.56 0.21
C LEU A 564 8.59 7.96 -0.28
N GLN A 565 8.51 8.16 -1.60
CA GLN A 565 8.04 9.42 -2.19
C GLN A 565 6.58 9.71 -1.81
N ARG A 566 5.71 8.70 -1.78
CA ARG A 566 4.33 8.84 -1.26
C ARG A 566 4.27 9.10 0.25
N GLY A 567 5.24 8.57 1.01
CA GLY A 567 5.45 8.92 2.42
C GLY A 567 5.73 10.41 2.63
N ARG A 568 6.56 11.00 1.77
CA ARG A 568 6.87 12.45 1.77
C ARG A 568 5.68 13.30 1.28
N ASP A 569 4.99 12.85 0.23
CA ASP A 569 3.80 13.50 -0.36
C ASP A 569 2.63 13.62 0.64
N HIS A 570 2.33 12.54 1.38
CA HIS A 570 1.30 12.51 2.43
C HIS A 570 1.77 13.10 3.77
N ALA A 571 2.98 13.67 3.83
CA ALA A 571 3.58 14.21 5.05
C ALA A 571 3.57 13.25 6.25
N ILE A 572 3.97 11.99 6.03
CA ILE A 572 4.09 11.00 7.10
C ILE A 572 5.31 11.34 7.96
N PRO A 573 5.14 11.54 9.29
CA PRO A 573 6.27 11.76 10.20
C PRO A 573 7.34 10.64 10.15
N PRO A 574 8.58 10.95 10.57
CA PRO A 574 9.64 9.96 10.73
C PRO A 574 9.25 8.71 11.51
N TYR A 575 9.93 7.61 11.20
CA TYR A 575 9.82 6.33 11.89
C TYR A 575 9.93 6.46 13.42
N ASN A 576 10.86 7.29 13.91
CA ASN A 576 11.09 7.51 15.34
C ASN A 576 9.90 8.14 16.09
N ASP A 577 9.13 9.02 15.45
CA ASP A 577 7.96 9.65 16.06
C ASP A 577 6.84 8.61 16.28
N TYR A 578 6.73 7.65 15.35
CA TYR A 578 5.82 6.51 15.47
C TYR A 578 6.26 5.47 16.51
N ARG A 579 7.58 5.34 16.78
CA ARG A 579 8.08 4.55 17.92
C ARG A 579 7.60 5.14 19.23
N GLU A 580 7.79 6.44 19.43
CA GLU A 580 7.39 7.13 20.67
C GLU A 580 5.86 7.16 20.85
N LEU A 581 5.08 7.37 19.78
CA LEU A 581 3.62 7.20 19.77
C LEU A 581 3.19 5.80 20.30
N CYS A 582 3.99 4.77 20.01
CA CYS A 582 3.76 3.40 20.44
C CYS A 582 4.35 3.06 21.82
N GLY A 583 4.98 4.01 22.51
CA GLY A 583 5.63 3.80 23.81
C GLY A 583 6.98 3.08 23.71
N LEU A 584 7.55 2.96 22.51
CA LEU A 584 8.88 2.41 22.24
C LEU A 584 9.91 3.54 22.31
N HIS A 585 11.18 3.21 22.59
CA HIS A 585 12.23 4.23 22.71
C HIS A 585 12.61 4.84 21.35
N ARG A 586 12.85 6.16 21.31
CA ARG A 586 13.43 6.85 20.16
C ARG A 586 14.87 6.36 19.93
N ILE A 587 15.19 6.01 18.70
CA ILE A 587 16.52 5.53 18.30
C ILE A 587 17.43 6.73 18.05
N THR A 588 18.42 6.96 18.91
CA THR A 588 19.33 8.11 18.80
C THR A 588 20.61 7.82 18.02
N ARG A 589 20.84 6.57 17.61
CA ARG A 589 22.04 6.12 16.89
C ARG A 589 21.72 4.94 15.97
N PHE A 590 22.42 4.84 14.84
CA PHE A 590 22.26 3.72 13.89
C PHE A 590 22.81 2.36 14.38
N ASP A 591 23.52 2.31 15.52
CA ASP A 591 23.99 1.07 16.15
C ASP A 591 23.03 0.52 17.23
N ASP A 592 21.80 1.04 17.27
CA ASP A 592 20.73 0.52 18.12
C ASP A 592 20.30 -0.91 17.71
N PRO A 593 20.20 -1.88 18.65
CA PRO A 593 19.81 -3.26 18.36
C PRO A 593 18.49 -3.45 17.60
N VAL A 594 17.55 -2.50 17.68
CA VAL A 594 16.26 -2.55 16.96
C VAL A 594 16.46 -2.62 15.45
N LEU A 595 17.43 -1.85 14.91
CA LEU A 595 17.74 -1.80 13.48
C LEU A 595 18.56 -3.02 13.00
N GLY A 596 19.04 -3.87 13.91
CA GLY A 596 19.72 -5.13 13.62
C GLY A 596 20.79 -5.01 12.52
N ILE A 597 20.58 -5.70 11.41
CA ILE A 597 21.50 -5.72 10.26
C ILE A 597 21.37 -4.49 9.34
N ALA A 598 20.25 -3.75 9.41
CA ALA A 598 20.00 -2.59 8.57
C ALA A 598 20.68 -1.32 9.12
N GLY A 599 20.92 -1.22 10.43
CA GLY A 599 21.55 -0.05 11.07
C GLY A 599 22.83 0.45 10.36
N PRO A 600 23.85 -0.40 10.13
CA PRO A 600 25.09 -0.04 9.42
C PRO A 600 24.92 0.33 7.94
N VAL A 601 23.73 0.10 7.36
CA VAL A 601 23.35 0.46 5.98
C VAL A 601 22.61 1.79 5.98
N LEU A 602 21.62 1.95 6.88
CA LEU A 602 20.90 3.21 7.14
C LEU A 602 21.89 4.35 7.46
N ALA A 603 22.93 4.05 8.24
CA ALA A 603 24.04 4.96 8.57
C ALA A 603 24.88 5.47 7.38
N ARG A 604 24.66 4.93 6.17
CA ARG A 604 25.32 5.36 4.92
C ARG A 604 24.39 6.12 3.98
N VAL A 605 23.11 6.22 4.34
CA VAL A 605 22.01 6.71 3.49
C VAL A 605 21.34 7.93 4.12
N TYR A 606 21.21 7.96 5.45
CA TYR A 606 20.63 9.05 6.22
C TYR A 606 21.70 9.73 7.08
N ASP A 607 21.62 11.06 7.24
CA ASP A 607 22.49 11.80 8.17
C ASP A 607 22.15 11.47 9.64
N HIS A 608 20.85 11.30 9.96
CA HIS A 608 20.38 11.06 11.32
C HIS A 608 19.25 10.00 11.38
N PRO A 609 19.11 9.22 12.48
CA PRO A 609 18.00 8.25 12.61
C PRO A 609 16.60 8.86 12.55
N ASP A 610 16.45 10.14 12.90
CA ASP A 610 15.18 10.88 12.79
C ASP A 610 14.81 11.23 11.33
N ASP A 611 15.70 10.97 10.36
CA ASP A 611 15.37 11.16 8.94
C ASP A 611 14.64 9.95 8.34
N ILE A 612 14.76 8.77 8.96
CA ILE A 612 14.28 7.48 8.44
C ILE A 612 12.75 7.51 8.24
N GLU A 613 12.27 7.27 7.02
CA GLU A 613 10.84 7.13 6.74
C GLU A 613 10.22 5.89 7.43
N LEU A 614 8.96 6.02 7.82
CA LEU A 614 8.19 4.97 8.51
C LEU A 614 8.22 3.60 7.79
N PHE A 615 8.25 3.58 6.45
CA PHE A 615 8.36 2.33 5.69
C PHE A 615 9.71 1.64 5.93
N SER A 616 10.83 2.29 5.57
CA SER A 616 12.16 1.69 5.65
C SER A 616 12.57 1.34 7.08
N GLY A 617 12.25 2.20 8.06
CA GLY A 617 12.49 1.89 9.47
C GLY A 617 11.64 0.72 9.96
N GLY A 618 10.34 0.72 9.64
CA GLY A 618 9.40 -0.29 10.12
C GLY A 618 9.54 -1.68 9.49
N VAL A 619 10.10 -1.82 8.28
CA VAL A 619 10.48 -3.14 7.71
C VAL A 619 11.91 -3.58 8.10
N SER A 620 12.70 -2.68 8.69
CA SER A 620 14.03 -3.00 9.23
C SER A 620 14.00 -3.53 10.67
N GLU A 621 12.85 -3.46 11.34
CA GLU A 621 12.68 -4.04 12.68
C GLU A 621 12.68 -5.57 12.67
N GLN A 622 13.28 -6.18 13.69
CA GLN A 622 13.13 -7.62 13.93
C GLN A 622 11.69 -7.95 14.33
N SER A 623 11.15 -9.07 13.82
CA SER A 623 9.78 -9.54 14.10
C SER A 623 9.47 -9.58 15.61
N ALA A 624 8.34 -8.99 16.01
CA ALA A 624 7.85 -9.03 17.39
C ALA A 624 7.50 -10.46 17.81
N LEU A 625 7.58 -10.76 19.12
CA LEU A 625 7.51 -12.13 19.65
C LEU A 625 6.22 -12.87 19.23
N GLY A 626 6.38 -13.85 18.34
CA GLY A 626 5.31 -14.70 17.85
C GLY A 626 4.40 -14.06 16.78
N GLY A 627 4.72 -12.85 16.30
CA GLY A 627 4.16 -12.25 15.09
C GLY A 627 5.14 -12.29 13.91
N LEU A 628 4.75 -11.68 12.80
CA LEU A 628 5.61 -11.51 11.62
C LEU A 628 6.31 -10.14 11.62
N VAL A 629 5.58 -9.06 11.92
CA VAL A 629 6.10 -7.69 11.85
C VAL A 629 6.76 -7.23 13.16
N GLY A 630 7.69 -6.26 13.07
CA GLY A 630 8.32 -5.60 14.21
C GLY A 630 7.37 -4.76 15.06
N GLU A 631 7.81 -4.39 16.26
CA GLU A 631 6.98 -3.79 17.32
C GLU A 631 6.22 -2.52 16.90
N THR A 632 6.82 -1.65 16.08
CA THR A 632 6.16 -0.41 15.62
C THR A 632 5.01 -0.73 14.68
N PHE A 633 5.24 -1.59 13.69
CA PHE A 633 4.18 -2.03 12.78
C PHE A 633 3.13 -2.90 13.49
N ASN A 634 3.55 -3.72 14.47
CA ASN A 634 2.66 -4.50 15.33
C ASN A 634 1.67 -3.59 16.07
N CYS A 635 2.19 -2.53 16.71
CA CYS A 635 1.40 -1.50 17.37
C CYS A 635 0.42 -0.79 16.41
N LEU A 636 0.89 -0.30 15.25
CA LEU A 636 0.09 0.52 14.35
C LEU A 636 -1.00 -0.28 13.62
N ILE A 637 -0.70 -1.50 13.15
CA ILE A 637 -1.72 -2.41 12.61
C ILE A 637 -2.71 -2.81 13.70
N ALA A 638 -2.26 -3.11 14.93
CA ALA A 638 -3.17 -3.44 16.02
C ALA A 638 -4.13 -2.29 16.38
N ARG A 639 -3.67 -1.02 16.30
CA ARG A 639 -4.56 0.15 16.43
C ARG A 639 -5.59 0.19 15.31
N GLN A 640 -5.17 0.10 14.03
CA GLN A 640 -6.09 0.18 12.88
C GLN A 640 -7.17 -0.91 12.95
N MET A 641 -6.76 -2.17 13.11
CA MET A 641 -7.70 -3.29 13.09
C MET A 641 -8.60 -3.30 14.32
N ARG A 642 -8.17 -2.74 15.46
CA ARG A 642 -9.06 -2.50 16.61
C ARG A 642 -10.10 -1.42 16.28
N SER A 643 -9.69 -0.29 15.71
CA SER A 643 -10.59 0.77 15.24
C SER A 643 -11.65 0.23 14.27
N LEU A 644 -11.22 -0.52 13.25
CA LEU A 644 -12.10 -1.13 12.26
C LEU A 644 -13.08 -2.13 12.86
N LYS A 645 -12.66 -2.93 13.85
CA LYS A 645 -13.55 -3.87 14.53
C LYS A 645 -14.66 -3.18 15.31
N PHE A 646 -14.31 -2.25 16.20
CA PHE A 646 -15.28 -1.67 17.15
C PHE A 646 -16.08 -0.51 16.53
N GLY A 647 -15.51 0.20 15.57
CA GLY A 647 -16.17 1.25 14.79
C GLY A 647 -17.00 0.77 13.60
N ASP A 648 -16.99 -0.52 13.25
CA ASP A 648 -17.92 -1.12 12.28
C ASP A 648 -19.17 -1.66 12.98
N ARG A 649 -20.33 -1.02 12.77
CA ARG A 649 -21.58 -1.51 13.36
C ARG A 649 -22.04 -2.86 12.81
N TYR A 650 -21.45 -3.30 11.70
CA TYR A 650 -21.76 -4.54 11.00
C TYR A 650 -20.70 -5.64 11.19
N PHE A 651 -19.73 -5.45 12.10
CA PHE A 651 -18.70 -6.46 12.37
C PHE A 651 -19.34 -7.78 12.85
N PHE A 652 -18.89 -8.92 12.31
CA PHE A 652 -19.65 -10.17 12.37
C PHE A 652 -19.99 -10.68 13.78
N THR A 653 -19.20 -10.37 14.81
CA THR A 653 -19.49 -10.78 16.21
C THR A 653 -20.30 -9.76 17.03
N HIS A 654 -20.98 -8.78 16.42
CA HIS A 654 -21.65 -7.69 17.16
C HIS A 654 -23.07 -8.00 17.67
N ASP A 655 -23.25 -7.84 18.99
CA ASP A 655 -24.51 -8.04 19.73
C ASP A 655 -25.47 -6.84 19.62
N ARG A 656 -25.80 -6.40 18.40
CA ARG A 656 -26.88 -5.41 18.19
C ARG A 656 -27.76 -5.72 16.97
N GLY A 657 -28.94 -6.27 17.27
CA GLY A 657 -30.10 -6.23 16.38
C GLY A 657 -29.92 -6.97 15.05
N ASN A 658 -30.56 -6.45 14.00
CA ASN A 658 -30.92 -7.18 12.80
C ASN A 658 -29.77 -7.67 11.88
N GLN A 659 -28.52 -7.22 12.09
CA GLN A 659 -27.34 -7.81 11.43
C GLN A 659 -26.49 -8.70 12.35
N GLY A 660 -26.70 -8.66 13.67
CA GLY A 660 -25.96 -9.52 14.58
C GLY A 660 -26.28 -10.98 14.28
N PHE A 661 -25.28 -11.73 13.81
CA PHE A 661 -25.47 -13.14 13.49
C PHE A 661 -25.92 -13.92 14.74
N SER A 662 -26.85 -14.86 14.57
CA SER A 662 -27.28 -15.75 15.66
C SER A 662 -26.15 -16.71 16.06
N ASP A 663 -26.20 -17.32 17.25
CA ASP A 663 -25.12 -18.21 17.69
C ASP A 663 -24.90 -19.40 16.74
N ALA A 664 -25.98 -19.91 16.12
CA ALA A 664 -25.91 -20.94 15.09
C ALA A 664 -25.21 -20.45 13.81
N GLN A 665 -25.45 -19.19 13.40
CA GLN A 665 -24.77 -18.57 12.26
C GLN A 665 -23.29 -18.30 12.57
N LEU A 666 -22.97 -17.81 13.78
CA LEU A 666 -21.59 -17.61 14.23
C LEU A 666 -20.80 -18.92 14.29
N GLN A 667 -21.41 -20.02 14.74
CA GLN A 667 -20.76 -21.34 14.72
C GLN A 667 -20.40 -21.80 13.29
N GLU A 668 -21.27 -21.50 12.31
CA GLU A 668 -21.00 -21.78 10.89
C GLU A 668 -19.94 -20.84 10.27
N ILE A 669 -19.81 -19.60 10.76
CA ILE A 669 -18.73 -18.67 10.35
C ILE A 669 -17.39 -19.08 10.99
N HIS A 670 -17.35 -19.34 12.30
CA HIS A 670 -16.09 -19.63 13.01
C HIS A 670 -15.42 -20.93 12.58
N LYS A 671 -16.17 -21.96 12.17
CA LYS A 671 -15.61 -23.22 11.66
C LYS A 671 -14.97 -23.08 10.27
N TYR A 672 -15.34 -22.05 9.53
CA TYR A 672 -14.94 -21.85 8.13
C TYR A 672 -13.51 -21.34 8.04
N THR A 673 -12.76 -21.71 7.01
CA THR A 673 -11.34 -21.31 6.82
C THR A 673 -11.06 -21.00 5.36
N LEU A 674 -9.92 -20.36 5.08
CA LEU A 674 -9.48 -20.15 3.70
C LEU A 674 -9.32 -21.47 2.93
N SER A 675 -8.91 -22.56 3.58
CA SER A 675 -8.86 -23.89 2.94
C SER A 675 -10.24 -24.38 2.46
N HIS A 676 -11.32 -24.09 3.20
CA HIS A 676 -12.69 -24.36 2.72
C HIS A 676 -13.04 -23.48 1.51
N PHE A 677 -12.69 -22.20 1.56
CA PHE A 677 -12.92 -21.23 0.48
C PHE A 677 -12.26 -21.66 -0.83
N MET A 678 -10.98 -22.03 -0.79
CA MET A 678 -10.26 -22.53 -1.96
C MET A 678 -10.91 -23.81 -2.51
N CYS A 679 -11.15 -24.83 -1.67
CA CYS A 679 -11.75 -26.10 -2.12
C CYS A 679 -13.17 -25.96 -2.69
N GLU A 680 -13.95 -24.96 -2.29
CA GLU A 680 -15.29 -24.71 -2.84
C GLU A 680 -15.30 -23.92 -4.15
N THR A 681 -14.19 -23.30 -4.54
CA THR A 681 -14.11 -22.37 -5.69
C THR A 681 -13.09 -22.78 -6.75
N THR A 682 -12.31 -23.83 -6.48
CA THR A 682 -11.29 -24.44 -7.36
C THR A 682 -11.53 -25.95 -7.54
N ALA A 683 -10.87 -26.52 -8.55
CA ALA A 683 -10.84 -27.95 -8.87
C ALA A 683 -9.89 -28.77 -7.97
N MET A 684 -9.30 -28.19 -6.92
CA MET A 684 -8.30 -28.88 -6.08
C MET A 684 -8.80 -30.20 -5.45
N ALA A 685 -7.91 -31.17 -5.34
CA ALA A 685 -8.16 -32.45 -4.68
C ALA A 685 -7.85 -32.43 -3.17
N GLU A 686 -6.76 -31.75 -2.77
CA GLU A 686 -6.28 -31.64 -1.39
C GLU A 686 -5.68 -30.25 -1.12
N ILE A 687 -5.70 -29.83 0.14
CA ILE A 687 -5.05 -28.61 0.66
C ILE A 687 -4.69 -28.83 2.15
N GLN A 688 -3.72 -28.12 2.68
CA GLN A 688 -3.40 -28.13 4.10
C GLN A 688 -4.48 -27.43 4.97
N VAL A 689 -4.50 -27.76 6.27
CA VAL A 689 -5.50 -27.24 7.24
C VAL A 689 -5.48 -25.71 7.34
N ASP A 690 -4.29 -25.11 7.32
CA ASP A 690 -4.07 -23.66 7.28
C ASP A 690 -3.40 -23.27 5.96
N ALA A 691 -4.19 -22.73 5.02
CA ALA A 691 -3.76 -22.32 3.68
C ALA A 691 -2.66 -21.23 3.67
N PHE A 692 -2.48 -20.46 4.75
CA PHE A 692 -1.42 -19.45 4.84
C PHE A 692 -0.05 -20.03 5.17
N ARG A 693 -0.02 -21.20 5.81
CA ARG A 693 1.21 -21.90 6.17
C ARG A 693 1.51 -22.99 5.15
N LYS A 694 2.79 -23.27 4.91
CA LYS A 694 3.18 -24.40 4.06
C LYS A 694 2.73 -25.73 4.70
N PRO A 695 2.57 -26.82 3.91
CA PRO A 695 2.30 -28.15 4.44
C PRO A 695 3.41 -28.63 5.41
N GLY A 696 3.03 -29.33 6.47
CA GLY A 696 3.96 -29.81 7.50
C GLY A 696 3.33 -30.75 8.52
N TYR A 697 4.11 -31.21 9.50
CA TYR A 697 3.63 -32.13 10.54
C TYR A 697 2.52 -31.53 11.42
N ASP A 698 2.59 -30.22 11.71
CA ASP A 698 1.59 -29.46 12.44
C ASP A 698 0.59 -28.72 11.52
N ASN A 699 0.70 -28.92 10.20
CA ASN A 699 -0.21 -28.39 9.18
C ASN A 699 -0.39 -29.42 8.04
N PRO A 700 -1.05 -30.56 8.30
CA PRO A 700 -1.14 -31.66 7.35
C PRO A 700 -2.07 -31.34 6.18
N MET A 701 -1.85 -32.03 5.04
CA MET A 701 -2.79 -32.05 3.92
C MET A 701 -4.09 -32.76 4.30
N VAL A 702 -5.22 -32.25 3.79
CA VAL A 702 -6.55 -32.83 3.91
C VAL A 702 -7.29 -32.78 2.58
N SER A 703 -8.16 -33.76 2.32
CA SER A 703 -8.95 -33.81 1.09
C SER A 703 -9.96 -32.65 1.01
N CYS A 704 -10.00 -31.97 -0.14
CA CYS A 704 -11.01 -30.98 -0.44
C CYS A 704 -12.43 -31.56 -0.39
N ASP A 705 -12.63 -32.85 -0.66
CA ASP A 705 -13.96 -33.48 -0.54
C ASP A 705 -14.38 -33.68 0.91
N PHE A 706 -13.45 -33.75 1.86
CA PHE A 706 -13.78 -33.65 3.28
C PHE A 706 -14.20 -32.21 3.64
N LEU A 707 -13.45 -31.20 3.20
CA LEU A 707 -13.77 -29.79 3.47
C LEU A 707 -15.10 -29.35 2.83
N ARG A 708 -15.36 -29.71 1.56
CA ARG A 708 -16.63 -29.46 0.85
C ARG A 708 -17.83 -30.02 1.62
N ARG A 709 -17.71 -31.23 2.20
CA ARG A 709 -18.77 -31.87 3.01
C ARG A 709 -18.98 -31.25 4.41
N ASN A 710 -17.98 -30.55 4.95
CA ASN A 710 -18.05 -29.92 6.28
C ASN A 710 -18.19 -28.38 6.23
N SER A 711 -18.31 -27.82 5.02
CA SER A 711 -18.42 -26.39 4.73
C SER A 711 -19.59 -25.67 5.41
N LEU A 712 -19.60 -24.34 5.32
CA LEU A 712 -20.65 -23.46 5.85
C LEU A 712 -22.04 -23.89 5.31
N ARG A 713 -22.92 -24.23 6.24
CA ARG A 713 -24.34 -24.50 6.01
C ARG A 713 -25.08 -23.18 5.87
N VAL A 714 -25.95 -23.08 4.87
CA VAL A 714 -26.66 -21.83 4.52
C VAL A 714 -28.03 -21.78 5.21
N GLU A 715 -28.54 -22.91 5.67
CA GLU A 715 -29.81 -23.11 6.35
C GLU A 715 -30.00 -22.17 7.57
N PRO A 716 -29.00 -21.95 8.46
CA PRO A 716 -29.15 -21.01 9.58
C PRO A 716 -29.29 -19.54 9.15
N PHE A 717 -28.90 -19.19 7.92
CA PHE A 717 -28.94 -17.82 7.38
C PHE A 717 -30.19 -17.57 6.51
N ALA A 718 -30.72 -18.64 5.89
CA ALA A 718 -31.95 -18.64 5.11
C ALA A 718 -33.17 -18.30 5.98
N TYR A 719 -33.26 -18.90 7.17
CA TYR A 719 -34.37 -18.70 8.10
C TYR A 719 -33.95 -17.84 9.30
N VAL A 720 -34.24 -16.54 9.22
CA VAL A 720 -34.36 -15.68 10.41
C VAL A 720 -35.85 -15.51 10.66
N MET A 721 -36.31 -15.97 11.83
CA MET A 721 -37.69 -15.87 12.29
C MET A 721 -37.83 -14.68 13.25
N GLY A 722 -38.94 -13.94 13.16
CA GLY A 722 -39.28 -12.84 14.08
C GLY A 722 -39.10 -11.48 13.41
#